data_AF-A0A3G9DKD4-F1
#
_entry.id   AF-A0A3G9DKD4-F1
#
_cell.length_a   1.000
_cell.length_b   1.000
_cell.length_c   1.000
_cell.angle_alpha   90.00
_cell.angle_beta   90.00
_cell.angle_gamma   90.00
#
_symmetry.space_group_name_H-M   'P 1'
#
loop_
_entity.id
_entity.type
_entity.pdbx_description
1 polymer ?
#
loop_
_entity_poly.entity_id
_entity_poly.type
_entity_poly.pdbx_seq_one_letter_code
_entity_poly.pdbx_strand_id
1 'polypeptide(L)'
;MRLRTDHAAPNPRPSRTATPPGRPRRRLARALAALTAGALVATLLGAVVSPASAAPTRYEAEAAALSGGAVVSTEHAGYTGNGFVGGYTDGNKGTAATTFAVSTSTAGSHTLTLRYANGTTAPKTLSLVVDGGAARQVTLPATTGWGAWGTVSTSVELSAGSHSVAYRFGSADSGNVNLDHLDVTPPSPGSGPGTGPLFEAEQATLSGGAAVSTEHAGYTGSGFVGGFTDANRGSATVSFAVATPSAGSYDLALRYANGTGSPRTFSLRVDGGAAQQVTLAPTSGWAAWGTVTTRATLAAGNHTIAYSYGTADNGNANLDGLTVTAATAPPEPPASGPGEAETAYLAGGATTSTAIAGYAGTGYATGFTATGARVVRTLAAASNATQTLTVRFANTSGSTRTLGLVVNGRTEGSVTLTSGSGWRTATAQVPLRAGVNTVAVRATTSGADVAVDSLVATGETALTTRGATTPYTQYEAEAGSTNGTVLAASRTYGTVQAESSGRRAVRLDATGEQVSITLTKPASGLVLRYSIPDAPAGGGLTSPLGIYANGTKVTDATLTSRHAWVYGAYPFHDDPSLGSPHRYYDELRVPIGDRPAGTVIMLRKDTATVPYIDVDLVEAEVVPAALTPPAGAVSITSHGATSGGGDDTAAIRAAVAAARSAGVPVWIPAGTFHVNDAVQVQGVTVLGAGPWHSVLQGAGSKGGFYGTGGGVTIADLAVFGDATVRDDASSQAAIEGDFANDTLIQNVWVQHTKVALWVRPGSKDVLAVGLRVRDTYADGVNFRTNVSNSRVVQSTFRNTGDDGLAMWSDGGPVTNSVFAFNTVQAPALANGLAVYGGTGNRVEDNVVADTVNAAAGIAISTRFGVPFSGTTTVQRNTLVRAGSREPNWPAELGALWIYADVHAIDAPIVVRDVDIVDSTYAGVLMSWQKSIQQVSFDRVSITGSGTHGIEIHATGSASFANTTVSGSGSGGLLNDMGFTLNRGSGNSGF
;
A
#
# COMPACT_ATOMS: atom_id res chain seq x y z
N MET A 1 -41.30 55.36 -30.22
CA MET A 1 -41.00 56.65 -30.86
C MET A 1 -39.67 56.50 -31.61
N ARG A 2 -39.63 56.71 -32.94
CA ARG A 2 -38.48 56.77 -33.90
C ARG A 2 -37.24 55.84 -33.65
N LEU A 3 -37.05 54.77 -34.45
CA LEU A 3 -36.13 54.63 -35.63
C LEU A 3 -34.64 54.34 -35.24
N ARG A 4 -33.88 53.33 -35.73
CA ARG A 4 -33.57 52.73 -37.09
C ARG A 4 -32.51 53.51 -37.91
N THR A 5 -31.63 52.90 -38.72
CA THR A 5 -31.24 51.46 -38.97
C THR A 5 -29.70 51.27 -38.76
N ASP A 6 -28.77 50.57 -39.44
CA ASP A 6 -28.54 49.74 -40.68
C ASP A 6 -27.34 48.75 -40.38
N HIS A 7 -26.95 47.64 -41.05
CA HIS A 7 -26.89 47.14 -42.46
C HIS A 7 -25.65 47.65 -43.28
N ALA A 8 -24.85 46.87 -44.04
CA ALA A 8 -24.67 45.41 -44.25
C ALA A 8 -23.29 45.06 -44.95
N ALA A 9 -23.04 43.81 -45.38
CA ALA A 9 -21.81 43.30 -46.10
C ALA A 9 -22.08 43.05 -47.63
N PRO A 10 -21.34 42.25 -48.49
CA PRO A 10 -20.02 41.55 -48.43
C PRO A 10 -19.12 41.45 -49.75
N ASN A 11 -17.83 41.01 -49.66
CA ASN A 11 -16.98 40.26 -50.66
C ASN A 11 -16.71 40.83 -52.13
N PRO A 12 -15.91 40.22 -53.07
CA PRO A 12 -14.68 39.35 -53.04
C PRO A 12 -13.53 39.60 -54.12
N ARG A 13 -12.30 39.04 -53.92
CA ARG A 13 -11.24 38.63 -54.95
C ARG A 13 -10.51 39.72 -55.82
N PRO A 14 -9.44 39.45 -56.67
CA PRO A 14 -8.55 38.28 -56.91
C PRO A 14 -6.98 38.49 -57.09
N SER A 15 -6.18 37.42 -56.84
CA SER A 15 -4.95 36.86 -57.51
C SER A 15 -3.71 37.65 -58.12
N ARG A 16 -2.58 36.88 -58.26
CA ARG A 16 -1.30 37.09 -59.03
C ARG A 16 -0.13 37.85 -58.34
N THR A 17 1.16 37.75 -58.74
CA THR A 17 2.13 36.61 -58.93
C THR A 17 3.54 37.17 -59.27
N ALA A 18 4.63 36.44 -58.92
CA ALA A 18 6.00 36.44 -59.53
C ALA A 18 7.17 37.29 -58.92
N THR A 19 8.38 36.77 -59.17
CA THR A 19 9.79 37.16 -58.81
C THR A 19 10.47 37.97 -59.95
N PRO A 20 11.80 38.28 -60.04
CA PRO A 20 13.04 37.90 -59.28
C PRO A 20 13.78 39.17 -58.72
N PRO A 21 15.13 39.32 -58.49
CA PRO A 21 16.33 38.44 -58.52
C PRO A 21 16.96 38.25 -57.11
N GLY A 22 18.26 37.99 -56.84
CA GLY A 22 19.49 37.80 -57.64
C GLY A 22 20.60 37.05 -56.86
N ARG A 23 21.70 36.65 -57.53
CA ARG A 23 22.69 35.63 -57.07
C ARG A 23 24.13 36.19 -57.06
N PRO A 24 25.11 35.65 -56.28
CA PRO A 24 25.82 34.43 -56.76
C PRO A 24 26.51 33.48 -55.73
N ARG A 25 26.37 32.16 -55.99
CA ARG A 25 27.45 31.11 -56.09
C ARG A 25 28.34 30.80 -54.86
N ARG A 26 28.89 29.60 -54.58
CA ARG A 26 28.97 28.17 -55.06
C ARG A 26 29.65 27.40 -53.86
N ARG A 27 29.82 26.08 -53.66
CA ARG A 27 29.45 24.70 -54.13
C ARG A 27 29.99 23.77 -52.99
N LEU A 28 29.72 22.47 -52.79
CA LEU A 28 28.93 21.36 -53.39
C LEU A 28 28.47 20.49 -52.15
N ALA A 29 28.34 19.15 -52.00
CA ALA A 29 28.20 17.89 -52.77
C ALA A 29 27.67 16.80 -51.79
N ARG A 30 27.07 15.66 -52.20
CA ARG A 30 26.09 15.36 -53.27
C ARG A 30 25.57 13.90 -53.12
N ALA A 31 24.33 13.64 -53.53
CA ALA A 31 23.82 12.36 -54.12
C ALA A 31 23.65 11.10 -53.23
N LEU A 32 22.74 10.13 -53.53
CA LEU A 32 21.43 10.17 -54.22
C LEU A 32 20.69 8.79 -54.11
N ALA A 33 19.36 8.80 -54.37
CA ALA A 33 18.56 7.73 -54.99
C ALA A 33 18.17 6.47 -54.16
N ALA A 34 17.29 5.65 -54.75
CA ALA A 34 16.54 4.56 -54.11
C ALA A 34 16.04 3.50 -55.14
N LEU A 35 15.37 2.45 -54.62
CA LEU A 35 14.50 1.46 -55.30
C LEU A 35 15.14 0.35 -56.17
N THR A 36 15.17 -0.85 -55.60
CA THR A 36 14.71 -2.13 -56.21
C THR A 36 14.15 -3.03 -55.09
N ALA A 37 13.34 -4.05 -55.42
CA ALA A 37 12.66 -4.91 -54.44
C ALA A 37 12.70 -6.40 -54.85
N GLY A 38 12.56 -7.33 -53.89
CA GLY A 38 12.24 -8.73 -54.18
C GLY A 38 12.92 -9.79 -53.30
N ALA A 39 12.16 -10.32 -52.33
CA ALA A 39 12.21 -11.69 -51.77
C ALA A 39 13.54 -12.35 -51.36
N LEU A 40 13.69 -12.58 -50.04
CA LEU A 40 13.91 -13.94 -49.51
C LEU A 40 13.17 -14.09 -48.16
N VAL A 41 12.77 -15.32 -47.82
CA VAL A 41 12.09 -15.71 -46.57
C VAL A 41 12.78 -16.96 -46.01
N ALA A 42 12.66 -17.22 -44.70
CA ALA A 42 13.31 -18.31 -43.93
C ALA A 42 14.79 -18.05 -43.55
N THR A 43 15.32 -18.42 -42.37
CA THR A 43 14.72 -19.05 -41.16
C THR A 43 15.64 -18.92 -39.92
N LEU A 44 15.07 -18.67 -38.73
CA LEU A 44 15.63 -18.91 -37.37
C LEU A 44 16.96 -18.17 -37.00
N LEU A 45 17.42 -18.05 -35.74
CA LEU A 45 16.84 -18.40 -34.43
C LEU A 45 16.52 -17.13 -33.60
N GLY A 46 15.85 -17.28 -32.45
CA GLY A 46 15.46 -16.16 -31.58
C GLY A 46 16.63 -15.52 -30.81
N ALA A 47 16.72 -14.20 -30.84
CA ALA A 47 17.52 -13.44 -29.89
C ALA A 47 16.77 -13.36 -28.54
N VAL A 48 17.38 -13.90 -27.48
CA VAL A 48 16.89 -13.68 -26.12
C VAL A 48 17.12 -12.19 -25.79
N VAL A 49 16.05 -11.47 -25.46
CA VAL A 49 16.18 -10.08 -25.00
C VAL A 49 16.72 -10.12 -23.57
N SER A 50 18.02 -9.93 -23.42
CA SER A 50 18.64 -9.76 -22.10
C SER A 50 17.99 -8.58 -21.37
N PRO A 51 17.72 -8.68 -20.06
CA PRO A 51 17.25 -7.54 -19.29
C PRO A 51 18.30 -6.43 -19.35
N ALA A 52 17.84 -5.20 -19.59
CA ALA A 52 18.72 -4.04 -19.68
C ALA A 52 19.23 -3.66 -18.29
N SER A 53 20.46 -4.05 -17.96
CA SER A 53 21.17 -3.53 -16.79
C SER A 53 21.36 -2.02 -16.93
N ALA A 54 21.24 -1.29 -15.83
CA ALA A 54 21.49 0.15 -15.82
C ALA A 54 22.97 0.42 -16.11
N ALA A 55 23.24 1.34 -17.04
CA ALA A 55 24.60 1.67 -17.45
C ALA A 55 25.43 2.22 -16.25
N PRO A 56 26.71 1.86 -16.13
CA PRO A 56 27.56 2.36 -15.06
C PRO A 56 27.79 3.88 -15.19
N THR A 57 27.86 4.56 -14.06
CA THR A 57 28.24 5.97 -13.98
C THR A 57 29.77 6.06 -13.88
N ARG A 58 30.41 6.70 -14.87
CA ARG A 58 31.86 6.90 -14.89
C ARG A 58 32.28 8.14 -14.10
N TYR A 59 33.38 7.99 -13.36
CA TYR A 59 34.13 9.08 -12.75
C TYR A 59 35.59 8.98 -13.24
N GLU A 60 36.03 9.93 -14.07
CA GLU A 60 37.42 9.97 -14.58
C GLU A 60 38.38 10.39 -13.44
N ALA A 61 39.55 9.78 -13.34
CA ALA A 61 40.43 9.92 -12.17
C ALA A 61 41.12 11.29 -12.09
N GLU A 62 41.40 11.93 -13.22
CA GLU A 62 41.98 13.28 -13.25
C GLU A 62 41.01 14.38 -12.81
N ALA A 63 39.71 14.07 -12.69
CA ALA A 63 38.68 14.92 -12.11
C ALA A 63 38.44 14.67 -10.60
N ALA A 64 39.11 13.67 -10.00
CA ALA A 64 38.98 13.33 -8.59
C ALA A 64 39.84 14.23 -7.67
N ALA A 65 39.55 14.23 -6.36
CA ALA A 65 40.34 14.98 -5.40
C ALA A 65 41.68 14.25 -5.11
N LEU A 66 42.79 14.84 -5.54
CA LEU A 66 44.14 14.27 -5.43
C LEU A 66 44.88 14.82 -4.21
N SER A 67 45.69 13.97 -3.57
CA SER A 67 46.48 14.36 -2.39
C SER A 67 47.74 13.51 -2.21
N GLY A 68 48.67 14.01 -1.38
CA GLY A 68 49.84 13.27 -0.92
C GLY A 68 50.81 12.79 -2.00
N GLY A 69 50.89 13.48 -3.14
CA GLY A 69 51.76 13.13 -4.26
C GLY A 69 51.09 12.38 -5.42
N ALA A 70 49.80 12.01 -5.31
CA ALA A 70 48.99 11.61 -6.46
C ALA A 70 48.84 12.81 -7.43
N VAL A 71 49.04 12.59 -8.73
CA VAL A 71 49.11 13.68 -9.73
C VAL A 71 48.65 13.22 -11.11
N VAL A 72 48.03 14.12 -11.88
CA VAL A 72 47.61 13.87 -13.26
C VAL A 72 48.83 13.79 -14.19
N SER A 73 48.86 12.78 -15.06
CA SER A 73 49.83 12.61 -16.15
C SER A 73 49.13 12.20 -17.46
N THR A 74 49.86 12.35 -18.57
CA THR A 74 49.44 11.98 -19.94
C THR A 74 50.55 11.24 -20.68
N GLU A 75 51.59 10.76 -19.99
CA GLU A 75 52.84 10.25 -20.62
C GLU A 75 52.73 8.84 -21.23
N HIS A 76 51.56 8.21 -21.08
CA HIS A 76 51.22 6.90 -21.65
C HIS A 76 49.88 6.99 -22.36
N ALA A 77 49.71 6.30 -23.48
CA ALA A 77 48.46 6.33 -24.25
C ALA A 77 47.40 5.37 -23.70
N GLY A 78 46.13 5.60 -24.07
CA GLY A 78 45.02 4.65 -23.87
C GLY A 78 44.10 4.92 -22.67
N TYR A 79 44.34 5.98 -21.92
CA TYR A 79 43.47 6.49 -20.85
C TYR A 79 42.13 7.04 -21.38
N THR A 80 41.16 7.30 -20.50
CA THR A 80 39.91 8.03 -20.79
C THR A 80 39.98 9.47 -20.27
N GLY A 81 38.94 10.27 -20.51
CA GLY A 81 38.97 11.70 -20.19
C GLY A 81 40.12 12.46 -20.87
N ASN A 82 40.90 13.19 -20.08
CA ASN A 82 41.99 14.07 -20.50
C ASN A 82 43.38 13.62 -19.99
N GLY A 83 43.45 12.60 -19.14
CA GLY A 83 44.67 12.08 -18.55
C GLY A 83 44.39 10.93 -17.60
N PHE A 84 45.38 10.54 -16.80
CA PHE A 84 45.25 9.55 -15.74
C PHE A 84 45.98 10.03 -14.48
N VAL A 85 45.74 9.41 -13.33
CA VAL A 85 46.44 9.72 -12.08
C VAL A 85 47.57 8.72 -11.81
N GLY A 86 48.80 9.23 -11.83
CA GLY A 86 50.00 8.54 -11.35
C GLY A 86 50.43 9.08 -9.99
N GLY A 87 51.73 9.01 -9.70
CA GLY A 87 52.33 9.57 -8.48
C GLY A 87 52.31 8.64 -7.26
N TYR A 88 51.81 7.41 -7.38
CA TYR A 88 51.87 6.36 -6.36
C TYR A 88 53.27 5.72 -6.21
N THR A 89 54.34 6.52 -6.30
CA THR A 89 55.73 6.11 -6.16
C THR A 89 56.12 5.96 -4.70
N ASP A 90 57.10 5.11 -4.39
CA ASP A 90 57.48 4.72 -3.01
C ASP A 90 57.78 5.92 -2.07
N GLY A 91 58.25 7.06 -2.60
CA GLY A 91 58.45 8.28 -1.81
C GLY A 91 57.17 8.95 -1.28
N ASN A 92 56.01 8.63 -1.87
CA ASN A 92 54.68 9.10 -1.51
C ASN A 92 53.87 8.04 -0.73
N LYS A 93 54.53 6.97 -0.28
CA LYS A 93 53.89 5.85 0.41
C LYS A 93 53.33 6.25 1.77
N GLY A 94 52.10 5.83 2.04
CA GLY A 94 51.32 6.25 3.21
C GLY A 94 50.56 7.56 3.02
N THR A 95 50.78 8.30 1.93
CA THR A 95 50.16 9.62 1.71
C THR A 95 49.38 9.76 0.41
N ALA A 96 49.84 9.19 -0.71
CA ALA A 96 49.21 9.39 -2.01
C ALA A 96 47.77 8.82 -2.07
N ALA A 97 46.81 9.64 -2.49
CA ALA A 97 45.41 9.24 -2.60
C ALA A 97 44.65 9.99 -3.69
N THR A 98 43.76 9.26 -4.37
CA THR A 98 42.77 9.75 -5.36
C THR A 98 41.39 9.48 -4.81
N THR A 99 40.58 10.52 -4.62
CA THR A 99 39.27 10.43 -3.95
C THR A 99 38.15 10.90 -4.87
N PHE A 100 37.35 9.95 -5.33
CA PHE A 100 36.19 10.15 -6.19
C PHE A 100 34.98 10.58 -5.34
N ALA A 101 34.32 11.66 -5.75
CA ALA A 101 33.03 12.08 -5.21
C ALA A 101 31.91 11.36 -5.98
N VAL A 102 31.56 10.17 -5.50
CA VAL A 102 30.53 9.31 -6.11
C VAL A 102 29.15 9.76 -5.65
N SER A 103 28.13 9.62 -6.49
CA SER A 103 26.72 9.75 -6.08
C SER A 103 25.87 8.61 -6.64
N THR A 104 24.91 8.16 -5.83
CA THR A 104 24.11 6.95 -6.01
C THR A 104 22.64 7.27 -5.77
N SER A 105 21.77 6.87 -6.70
CA SER A 105 20.31 7.10 -6.61
C SER A 105 19.56 6.03 -5.81
N THR A 106 20.23 4.94 -5.47
CA THR A 106 19.69 3.77 -4.77
C THR A 106 20.68 3.30 -3.69
N ALA A 107 20.17 2.66 -2.65
CA ALA A 107 21.01 1.96 -1.67
C ALA A 107 21.23 0.49 -2.09
N GLY A 108 22.34 -0.11 -1.66
CA GLY A 108 22.68 -1.52 -1.83
C GLY A 108 24.05 -1.75 -2.46
N SER A 109 24.29 -2.99 -2.92
CA SER A 109 25.59 -3.42 -3.44
C SER A 109 25.89 -2.80 -4.81
N HIS A 110 26.87 -1.90 -4.83
CA HIS A 110 27.39 -1.27 -6.05
C HIS A 110 28.70 -1.95 -6.45
N THR A 111 28.90 -2.17 -7.75
CA THR A 111 30.18 -2.67 -8.27
C THR A 111 31.04 -1.50 -8.73
N LEU A 112 32.15 -1.28 -8.02
CA LEU A 112 33.21 -0.34 -8.40
C LEU A 112 34.19 -1.01 -9.36
N THR A 113 34.16 -0.67 -10.64
CA THR A 113 35.12 -1.16 -11.64
C THR A 113 36.15 -0.08 -11.93
N LEU A 114 37.33 -0.22 -11.31
CA LEU A 114 38.47 0.67 -11.49
C LEU A 114 39.27 0.24 -12.72
N ARG A 115 39.49 1.16 -13.67
CA ARG A 115 40.46 0.98 -14.76
C ARG A 115 41.83 1.52 -14.33
N TYR A 116 42.88 0.77 -14.62
CA TYR A 116 44.24 1.05 -14.15
C TYR A 116 45.31 0.48 -15.10
N ALA A 117 46.53 1.01 -15.02
CA ALA A 117 47.72 0.41 -15.64
C ALA A 117 48.75 0.05 -14.56
N ASN A 118 49.36 -1.13 -14.71
CA ASN A 118 50.45 -1.62 -13.89
C ASN A 118 51.50 -2.22 -14.83
N GLY A 119 52.38 -1.37 -15.36
CA GLY A 119 53.45 -1.82 -16.27
C GLY A 119 54.63 -2.50 -15.56
N THR A 120 54.45 -2.98 -14.33
CA THR A 120 55.44 -3.79 -13.60
C THR A 120 55.17 -5.29 -13.81
N THR A 121 56.16 -6.14 -13.54
CA THR A 121 56.08 -7.60 -13.79
C THR A 121 55.34 -8.39 -12.71
N ALA A 122 54.69 -7.73 -11.74
CA ALA A 122 54.01 -8.37 -10.62
C ALA A 122 52.71 -7.65 -10.26
N PRO A 123 51.74 -8.33 -9.62
CA PRO A 123 50.58 -7.67 -9.03
C PRO A 123 51.01 -6.59 -8.03
N LYS A 124 50.31 -5.45 -8.07
CA LYS A 124 50.47 -4.32 -7.16
C LYS A 124 49.23 -4.17 -6.29
N THR A 125 49.26 -3.26 -5.31
CA THR A 125 48.16 -3.02 -4.38
C THR A 125 47.99 -1.55 -4.05
N LEU A 126 46.72 -1.16 -3.86
CA LEU A 126 46.28 0.10 -3.24
C LEU A 126 45.13 -0.20 -2.27
N SER A 127 44.97 0.62 -1.23
CA SER A 127 43.88 0.54 -0.26
C SER A 127 42.66 1.33 -0.71
N LEU A 128 41.53 0.65 -0.90
CA LEU A 128 40.20 1.25 -1.06
C LEU A 128 39.66 1.68 0.32
N VAL A 129 39.13 2.89 0.41
CA VAL A 129 38.43 3.46 1.57
C VAL A 129 37.14 4.11 1.09
N VAL A 130 36.00 3.76 1.69
CA VAL A 130 34.69 4.39 1.44
C VAL A 130 34.29 5.18 2.69
N ASP A 131 33.90 6.44 2.52
CA ASP A 131 33.39 7.36 3.55
C ASP A 131 34.25 7.48 4.82
N GLY A 132 35.57 7.29 4.67
CA GLY A 132 36.53 7.32 5.78
C GLY A 132 36.55 6.06 6.64
N GLY A 133 35.84 5.00 6.26
CA GLY A 133 35.81 3.71 6.93
C GLY A 133 37.11 2.89 6.81
N ALA A 134 37.03 1.60 7.17
CA ALA A 134 38.17 0.70 7.18
C ALA A 134 38.80 0.52 5.77
N ALA A 135 40.12 0.48 5.72
CA ALA A 135 40.87 0.29 4.48
C ALA A 135 40.86 -1.18 4.02
N ARG A 136 40.44 -1.42 2.78
CA ARG A 136 40.46 -2.73 2.11
C ARG A 136 41.53 -2.72 1.02
N GLN A 137 42.55 -3.56 1.14
CA GLN A 137 43.55 -3.70 0.08
C GLN A 137 42.93 -4.31 -1.19
N VAL A 138 43.20 -3.69 -2.34
CA VAL A 138 42.77 -4.11 -3.67
C VAL A 138 44.00 -4.47 -4.49
N THR A 139 44.02 -5.68 -5.04
CA THR A 139 45.11 -6.18 -5.89
C THR A 139 44.91 -5.79 -7.35
N LEU A 140 45.98 -5.29 -7.96
CA LEU A 140 46.06 -4.76 -9.31
C LEU A 140 47.09 -5.60 -10.10
N PRO A 141 46.66 -6.70 -10.75
CA PRO A 141 47.51 -7.53 -11.61
C PRO A 141 48.42 -6.77 -12.58
N ALA A 142 49.50 -7.41 -13.02
CA ALA A 142 50.40 -6.84 -14.03
C ALA A 142 49.66 -6.67 -15.38
N THR A 143 49.74 -5.48 -15.97
CA THR A 143 49.31 -5.24 -17.36
C THR A 143 50.49 -5.46 -18.31
N THR A 144 50.23 -5.63 -19.62
CA THR A 144 51.28 -5.92 -20.62
C THR A 144 52.24 -4.76 -20.90
N GLY A 145 52.04 -3.61 -20.24
CA GLY A 145 52.88 -2.41 -20.31
C GLY A 145 52.10 -1.18 -19.85
N TRP A 146 52.79 -0.05 -19.66
CA TRP A 146 52.18 1.16 -19.10
C TRP A 146 51.12 1.85 -19.99
N GLY A 147 51.09 1.55 -21.29
CA GLY A 147 50.01 1.94 -22.21
C GLY A 147 48.89 0.89 -22.34
N ALA A 148 48.93 -0.17 -21.55
CA ALA A 148 47.91 -1.21 -21.50
C ALA A 148 47.15 -1.14 -20.16
N TRP A 149 45.83 -1.10 -20.25
CA TRP A 149 44.93 -0.78 -19.14
C TRP A 149 44.03 -1.98 -18.83
N GLY A 150 44.12 -2.48 -17.60
CA GLY A 150 43.24 -3.51 -17.06
C GLY A 150 42.11 -2.91 -16.23
N THR A 151 41.19 -3.77 -15.77
CA THR A 151 40.13 -3.40 -14.82
C THR A 151 40.13 -4.33 -13.61
N VAL A 152 39.74 -3.81 -12.45
CA VAL A 152 39.42 -4.61 -11.25
C VAL A 152 38.06 -4.17 -10.72
N SER A 153 37.20 -5.14 -10.39
CA SER A 153 35.87 -4.89 -9.85
C SER A 153 35.83 -5.21 -8.36
N THR A 154 35.27 -4.30 -7.56
CA THR A 154 35.08 -4.46 -6.11
C THR A 154 33.64 -4.12 -5.76
N SER A 155 32.89 -5.08 -5.19
CA SER A 155 31.58 -4.79 -4.58
C SER A 155 31.79 -4.05 -3.25
N VAL A 156 30.94 -3.03 -3.04
CA VAL A 156 30.79 -2.25 -1.80
C VAL A 156 29.29 -1.94 -1.60
N GLU A 157 28.85 -1.85 -0.35
CA GLU A 157 27.53 -1.28 -0.04
C GLU A 157 27.61 0.25 -0.02
N LEU A 158 26.71 0.91 -0.74
CA LEU A 158 26.50 2.37 -0.68
C LEU A 158 25.04 2.64 -0.33
N SER A 159 24.76 3.75 0.34
CA SER A 159 23.40 4.27 0.48
C SER A 159 22.95 5.00 -0.79
N ALA A 160 21.72 5.50 -0.83
CA ALA A 160 21.36 6.55 -1.78
C ALA A 160 21.90 7.89 -1.23
N GLY A 161 22.71 8.62 -2.00
CA GLY A 161 23.34 9.86 -1.55
C GLY A 161 24.65 10.17 -2.28
N SER A 162 25.56 10.86 -1.58
CA SER A 162 26.91 11.19 -2.05
C SER A 162 27.95 10.54 -1.14
N HIS A 163 28.98 9.97 -1.75
CA HIS A 163 29.96 9.08 -1.12
C HIS A 163 31.40 9.46 -1.52
N SER A 164 32.34 9.31 -0.58
CA SER A 164 33.76 9.56 -0.74
C SER A 164 34.50 8.23 -0.96
N VAL A 165 34.78 7.87 -2.21
CA VAL A 165 35.47 6.63 -2.58
C VAL A 165 36.92 6.92 -2.91
N ALA A 166 37.86 6.48 -2.06
CA ALA A 166 39.29 6.78 -2.18
C ALA A 166 40.15 5.54 -2.44
N TYR A 167 41.05 5.63 -3.41
CA TYR A 167 42.16 4.69 -3.58
C TYR A 167 43.46 5.33 -3.09
N ARG A 168 44.06 4.73 -2.06
CA ARG A 168 45.23 5.24 -1.32
C ARG A 168 46.42 4.30 -1.46
N PHE A 169 47.63 4.82 -1.56
CA PHE A 169 48.85 4.03 -1.43
C PHE A 169 49.26 4.01 0.05
N GLY A 170 48.69 3.08 0.82
CA GLY A 170 48.94 2.93 2.25
C GLY A 170 50.33 2.36 2.59
N SER A 171 50.64 2.31 3.88
CA SER A 171 51.90 1.72 4.38
C SER A 171 52.06 0.24 4.06
N ALA A 172 50.95 -0.52 4.04
CA ALA A 172 50.88 -1.94 3.69
C ALA A 172 50.76 -2.24 2.18
N ASP A 173 50.65 -1.20 1.33
CA ASP A 173 50.48 -1.36 -0.11
C ASP A 173 51.81 -1.48 -0.86
N SER A 174 51.75 -1.77 -2.17
CA SER A 174 52.92 -1.94 -3.04
C SER A 174 52.98 -0.96 -4.23
N GLY A 175 51.90 -0.19 -4.43
CA GLY A 175 51.86 1.04 -5.23
C GLY A 175 52.38 0.89 -6.65
N ASN A 176 52.93 1.98 -7.19
CA ASN A 176 53.54 2.04 -8.52
C ASN A 176 52.58 1.50 -9.60
N VAL A 177 51.45 2.20 -9.74
CA VAL A 177 50.36 1.98 -10.70
C VAL A 177 49.82 3.34 -11.16
N ASN A 178 49.03 3.35 -12.23
CA ASN A 178 48.28 4.51 -12.70
C ASN A 178 46.77 4.20 -12.67
N LEU A 179 45.94 5.14 -12.20
CA LEU A 179 44.48 5.02 -12.18
C LEU A 179 43.84 5.90 -13.25
N ASP A 180 42.86 5.37 -13.95
CA ASP A 180 42.28 5.96 -15.16
C ASP A 180 40.87 6.48 -14.92
N HIS A 181 39.95 5.56 -14.60
CA HIS A 181 38.56 5.90 -14.29
C HIS A 181 37.95 4.89 -13.32
N LEU A 182 36.84 5.27 -12.68
CA LEU A 182 36.02 4.43 -11.83
C LEU A 182 34.60 4.34 -12.41
N ASP A 183 34.22 3.17 -12.92
CA ASP A 183 32.84 2.88 -13.34
C ASP A 183 32.05 2.33 -12.14
N VAL A 184 31.02 3.06 -11.71
CA VAL A 184 30.14 2.67 -10.60
C VAL A 184 28.86 2.08 -11.17
N THR A 185 28.69 0.77 -11.04
CA THR A 185 27.49 0.05 -11.49
C THR A 185 26.50 -0.09 -10.33
N PRO A 186 25.24 0.36 -10.46
CA PRO A 186 24.22 0.18 -9.43
C PRO A 186 23.77 -1.28 -9.31
N PRO A 187 23.11 -1.67 -8.19
CA PRO A 187 22.47 -2.99 -8.09
C PRO A 187 21.43 -3.17 -9.20
N SER A 188 21.58 -4.23 -10.00
CA SER A 188 20.68 -4.47 -11.14
C SER A 188 19.27 -4.85 -10.65
N PRO A 189 18.19 -4.26 -11.18
CA PRO A 189 16.85 -4.77 -10.97
C PRO A 189 16.78 -6.23 -11.50
N GLY A 190 16.13 -7.09 -10.72
CA GLY A 190 16.41 -8.53 -10.73
C GLY A 190 15.97 -9.30 -11.97
N SER A 191 16.65 -10.42 -12.22
CA SER A 191 16.30 -11.39 -13.26
C SER A 191 16.43 -12.83 -12.76
N GLY A 192 15.30 -13.48 -12.48
CA GLY A 192 15.22 -14.90 -12.09
C GLY A 192 15.21 -15.13 -10.56
N PRO A 193 14.70 -16.29 -10.11
CA PRO A 193 14.60 -16.63 -8.70
C PRO A 193 15.96 -17.06 -8.12
N GLY A 194 16.47 -16.30 -7.13
CA GLY A 194 17.76 -16.56 -6.49
C GLY A 194 18.50 -15.29 -6.07
N THR A 195 17.80 -14.30 -5.51
CA THR A 195 18.32 -12.95 -5.27
C THR A 195 19.08 -12.82 -3.95
N GLY A 196 20.18 -13.54 -3.83
CA GLY A 196 21.13 -13.44 -2.71
C GLY A 196 22.55 -13.81 -3.15
N PRO A 197 23.58 -13.59 -2.33
CA PRO A 197 24.93 -14.06 -2.62
C PRO A 197 24.97 -15.58 -2.91
N LEU A 198 25.59 -15.93 -4.03
CA LEU A 198 25.94 -17.30 -4.40
C LEU A 198 27.31 -17.65 -3.81
N PHE A 199 27.37 -18.74 -3.07
CA PHE A 199 28.59 -19.35 -2.54
C PHE A 199 28.84 -20.63 -3.33
N GLU A 200 29.84 -20.61 -4.22
CA GLU A 200 30.19 -21.77 -5.07
C GLU A 200 30.79 -22.90 -4.21
N ALA A 201 30.38 -24.15 -4.42
CA ALA A 201 30.66 -25.25 -3.49
C ALA A 201 32.12 -25.71 -3.53
N GLU A 202 32.83 -25.54 -4.64
CA GLU A 202 34.25 -25.82 -4.76
C GLU A 202 35.14 -24.79 -4.04
N GLN A 203 34.57 -23.66 -3.61
CA GLN A 203 35.21 -22.67 -2.74
C GLN A 203 34.85 -22.87 -1.24
N ALA A 204 33.98 -23.82 -0.92
CA ALA A 204 33.56 -24.12 0.45
C ALA A 204 34.56 -25.07 1.15
N THR A 205 34.48 -25.17 2.49
CA THR A 205 35.34 -26.09 3.24
C THR A 205 34.85 -27.52 3.10
N LEU A 206 35.67 -28.40 2.51
CA LEU A 206 35.34 -29.80 2.24
C LEU A 206 35.98 -30.74 3.27
N SER A 207 35.28 -31.80 3.67
CA SER A 207 35.82 -32.83 4.55
C SER A 207 35.24 -34.23 4.29
N GLY A 208 35.85 -35.25 4.89
CA GLY A 208 35.33 -36.62 4.91
C GLY A 208 35.20 -37.31 3.55
N GLY A 209 35.97 -36.88 2.55
CA GLY A 209 35.91 -37.44 1.19
C GLY A 209 34.98 -36.73 0.23
N ALA A 210 34.33 -35.63 0.64
CA ALA A 210 33.80 -34.65 -0.30
C ALA A 210 34.96 -33.98 -1.08
N ALA A 211 34.82 -33.83 -2.39
CA ALA A 211 35.91 -33.36 -3.26
C ALA A 211 35.39 -32.63 -4.51
N VAL A 212 36.20 -31.72 -5.04
CA VAL A 212 35.88 -30.97 -6.28
C VAL A 212 35.99 -31.89 -7.50
N SER A 213 35.01 -31.80 -8.41
CA SER A 213 34.98 -32.46 -9.71
C SER A 213 34.49 -31.52 -10.81
N THR A 214 34.79 -31.88 -12.05
CA THR A 214 34.36 -31.19 -13.28
C THR A 214 33.84 -32.17 -14.34
N GLU A 215 33.53 -33.42 -13.95
CA GLU A 215 33.27 -34.54 -14.89
C GLU A 215 31.89 -34.49 -15.58
N HIS A 216 31.04 -33.54 -15.19
CA HIS A 216 29.72 -33.29 -15.74
C HIS A 216 29.54 -31.81 -16.02
N ALA A 217 28.97 -31.44 -17.17
CA ALA A 217 28.80 -30.05 -17.55
C ALA A 217 27.63 -29.37 -16.82
N GLY A 218 27.64 -28.03 -16.77
CA GLY A 218 26.51 -27.21 -16.33
C GLY A 218 26.55 -26.74 -14.87
N TYR A 219 27.66 -26.93 -14.16
CA TYR A 219 27.94 -26.32 -12.86
C TYR A 219 28.07 -24.78 -12.93
N THR A 220 27.94 -24.09 -11.80
CA THR A 220 28.39 -22.69 -11.63
C THR A 220 29.88 -22.64 -11.23
N GLY A 221 30.45 -21.44 -11.06
CA GLY A 221 31.86 -21.29 -10.70
C GLY A 221 32.86 -21.98 -11.64
N SER A 222 33.71 -22.81 -11.04
CA SER A 222 34.83 -23.51 -11.69
C SER A 222 34.76 -25.04 -11.60
N GLY A 223 33.79 -25.58 -10.86
CA GLY A 223 33.54 -27.01 -10.67
C GLY A 223 32.38 -27.23 -9.69
N PHE A 224 32.17 -28.46 -9.25
CA PHE A 224 31.18 -28.82 -8.24
C PHE A 224 31.77 -29.77 -7.20
N VAL A 225 31.07 -30.00 -6.08
CA VAL A 225 31.48 -30.96 -5.04
C VAL A 225 30.76 -32.30 -5.23
N GLY A 226 31.55 -33.33 -5.55
CA GLY A 226 31.15 -34.74 -5.50
C GLY A 226 31.73 -35.45 -4.28
N GLY A 227 31.90 -36.77 -4.38
CA GLY A 227 32.55 -37.58 -3.33
C GLY A 227 31.62 -38.06 -2.21
N PHE A 228 30.33 -37.71 -2.23
CA PHE A 228 29.30 -38.19 -1.29
C PHE A 228 28.87 -39.64 -1.56
N THR A 229 29.84 -40.56 -1.68
CA THR A 229 29.64 -41.99 -1.94
C THR A 229 29.33 -42.76 -0.66
N ASP A 230 28.74 -43.95 -0.77
CA ASP A 230 28.43 -44.83 0.37
C ASP A 230 29.63 -45.13 1.29
N ALA A 231 30.85 -45.15 0.75
CA ALA A 231 32.08 -45.33 1.54
C ALA A 231 32.40 -44.15 2.47
N ASN A 232 31.85 -42.97 2.17
CA ASN A 232 32.05 -41.72 2.92
C ASN A 232 30.78 -41.32 3.73
N ARG A 233 29.79 -42.22 3.84
CA ARG A 233 28.57 -41.98 4.63
C ARG A 233 28.91 -41.81 6.11
N GLY A 234 28.39 -40.73 6.71
CA GLY A 234 28.67 -40.32 8.08
C GLY A 234 29.88 -39.37 8.23
N SER A 235 30.59 -39.03 7.15
CA SER A 235 31.76 -38.14 7.20
C SER A 235 31.80 -37.06 6.11
N ALA A 236 31.43 -37.36 4.85
CA ALA A 236 31.53 -36.38 3.76
C ALA A 236 30.66 -35.15 4.01
N THR A 237 31.28 -33.95 3.97
CA THR A 237 30.62 -32.67 4.26
C THR A 237 31.16 -31.55 3.37
N VAL A 238 30.27 -30.65 2.94
CA VAL A 238 30.59 -29.32 2.39
C VAL A 238 30.08 -28.24 3.35
N SER A 239 30.93 -27.28 3.70
CA SER A 239 30.62 -26.21 4.67
C SER A 239 30.88 -24.83 4.07
N PHE A 240 29.79 -24.12 3.78
CA PHE A 240 29.80 -22.75 3.25
C PHE A 240 29.97 -21.75 4.39
N ALA A 241 30.90 -20.80 4.24
CA ALA A 241 31.02 -19.64 5.11
C ALA A 241 30.15 -18.51 4.57
N VAL A 242 29.10 -18.15 5.31
CA VAL A 242 28.03 -17.24 4.88
C VAL A 242 28.01 -16.01 5.80
N ALA A 243 27.84 -14.82 5.24
CA ALA A 243 27.68 -13.59 6.02
C ALA A 243 26.29 -12.98 5.78
N THR A 244 25.59 -12.62 6.85
CA THR A 244 24.24 -12.05 6.84
C THR A 244 24.25 -10.61 7.39
N PRO A 245 23.64 -9.63 6.69
CA PRO A 245 23.66 -8.22 7.11
C PRO A 245 22.75 -7.94 8.32
N SER A 246 21.73 -8.76 8.54
CA SER A 246 20.73 -8.59 9.61
C SER A 246 20.21 -9.93 10.10
N ALA A 247 19.76 -9.98 11.36
CA ALA A 247 19.02 -11.14 11.87
C ALA A 247 17.66 -11.24 11.17
N GLY A 248 17.25 -12.46 10.80
CA GLY A 248 16.03 -12.69 10.05
C GLY A 248 15.91 -14.11 9.53
N SER A 249 14.87 -14.37 8.74
CA SER A 249 14.77 -15.62 8.00
C SER A 249 15.46 -15.51 6.64
N TYR A 250 16.06 -16.61 6.18
CA TYR A 250 16.85 -16.70 4.95
C TYR A 250 16.48 -17.98 4.19
N ASP A 251 16.34 -17.85 2.87
CA ASP A 251 16.14 -18.96 1.96
C ASP A 251 17.50 -19.45 1.44
N LEU A 252 17.85 -20.67 1.84
CA LEU A 252 19.04 -21.42 1.49
C LEU A 252 18.75 -22.27 0.24
N ALA A 253 19.00 -21.71 -0.94
CA ALA A 253 18.76 -22.35 -2.23
C ALA A 253 20.02 -23.08 -2.71
N LEU A 254 20.09 -24.38 -2.42
CA LEU A 254 21.19 -25.27 -2.81
C LEU A 254 20.97 -25.80 -4.24
N ARG A 255 21.91 -25.51 -5.14
CA ARG A 255 22.00 -26.07 -6.49
C ARG A 255 22.71 -27.42 -6.45
N TYR A 256 22.18 -28.42 -7.15
CA TYR A 256 22.64 -29.81 -7.09
C TYR A 256 22.31 -30.61 -8.37
N ALA A 257 22.99 -31.73 -8.59
CA ALA A 257 22.62 -32.74 -9.59
C ALA A 257 22.42 -34.11 -8.93
N ASN A 258 21.31 -34.78 -9.27
CA ASN A 258 20.96 -36.11 -8.77
C ASN A 258 20.58 -37.01 -9.97
N GLY A 259 21.60 -37.53 -10.65
CA GLY A 259 21.41 -38.42 -11.80
C GLY A 259 21.05 -39.86 -11.43
N THR A 260 20.74 -40.19 -10.16
CA THR A 260 20.49 -41.59 -9.75
C THR A 260 19.05 -42.08 -10.01
N GLY A 261 18.15 -41.24 -10.52
CA GLY A 261 16.75 -41.60 -10.78
C GLY A 261 15.86 -41.80 -9.53
N SER A 262 16.36 -41.52 -8.31
CA SER A 262 15.63 -41.65 -7.05
C SER A 262 15.95 -40.48 -6.10
N PRO A 263 15.01 -40.02 -5.25
CA PRO A 263 15.28 -38.92 -4.32
C PRO A 263 16.42 -39.22 -3.36
N ARG A 264 17.30 -38.23 -3.15
CA ARG A 264 18.47 -38.33 -2.27
C ARG A 264 18.38 -37.40 -1.07
N THR A 265 18.97 -37.78 0.06
CA THR A 265 18.91 -37.00 1.30
C THR A 265 20.29 -36.60 1.81
N PHE A 266 20.36 -35.41 2.41
CA PHE A 266 21.53 -34.82 3.05
C PHE A 266 21.11 -34.13 4.36
N SER A 267 22.01 -34.11 5.35
CA SER A 267 21.84 -33.41 6.61
C SER A 267 22.37 -31.97 6.53
N LEU A 268 21.45 -31.00 6.51
CA LEU A 268 21.76 -29.58 6.68
C LEU A 268 21.99 -29.25 8.16
N ARG A 269 23.00 -28.44 8.46
CA ARG A 269 23.23 -27.80 9.77
C ARG A 269 23.57 -26.32 9.58
N VAL A 270 23.13 -25.51 10.53
CA VAL A 270 23.53 -24.11 10.72
C VAL A 270 24.35 -24.04 12.00
N ASP A 271 25.55 -23.46 11.94
CA ASP A 271 26.45 -23.20 13.08
C ASP A 271 26.71 -24.43 14.00
N GLY A 272 26.76 -25.63 13.39
CA GLY A 272 26.94 -26.89 14.12
C GLY A 272 25.72 -27.39 14.89
N GLY A 273 24.57 -26.70 14.78
CA GLY A 273 23.32 -27.04 15.45
C GLY A 273 22.67 -28.36 15.00
N ALA A 274 21.40 -28.55 15.39
CA ALA A 274 20.64 -29.74 15.05
C ALA A 274 20.55 -29.96 13.53
N ALA A 275 20.56 -31.23 13.09
CA ALA A 275 20.46 -31.56 11.67
C ALA A 275 19.01 -31.52 11.18
N GLN A 276 18.79 -30.84 10.06
CA GLN A 276 17.58 -30.93 9.26
C GLN A 276 17.87 -31.80 8.03
N GLN A 277 17.06 -32.83 7.78
CA GLN A 277 17.20 -33.59 6.53
C GLN A 277 16.59 -32.82 5.36
N VAL A 278 17.33 -32.72 4.26
CA VAL A 278 16.96 -32.04 3.02
C VAL A 278 16.92 -33.07 1.88
N THR A 279 15.84 -33.06 1.10
CA THR A 279 15.60 -34.04 0.03
C THR A 279 15.82 -33.43 -1.36
N LEU A 280 16.75 -34.02 -2.10
CA LEU A 280 17.14 -33.71 -3.46
C LEU A 280 16.36 -34.62 -4.43
N ALA A 281 15.38 -34.08 -5.15
CA ALA A 281 14.64 -34.82 -6.16
C ALA A 281 15.55 -35.28 -7.32
N PRO A 282 15.20 -36.32 -8.10
CA PRO A 282 15.98 -36.71 -9.27
C PRO A 282 16.07 -35.58 -10.29
N THR A 283 17.25 -35.33 -10.84
CA THR A 283 17.41 -34.53 -12.06
C THR A 283 17.40 -35.46 -13.28
N SER A 284 17.22 -34.91 -14.50
CA SER A 284 17.14 -35.70 -15.74
C SER A 284 18.46 -36.36 -16.17
N GLY A 285 19.53 -36.16 -15.40
CA GLY A 285 20.86 -36.72 -15.62
C GLY A 285 21.91 -35.91 -14.84
N TRP A 286 23.14 -36.40 -14.78
CA TRP A 286 24.20 -35.77 -14.00
C TRP A 286 24.70 -34.41 -14.50
N ALA A 287 24.44 -34.07 -15.76
CA ALA A 287 24.66 -32.73 -16.34
C ALA A 287 23.41 -31.84 -16.26
N ALA A 288 22.33 -32.31 -15.62
CA ALA A 288 21.13 -31.53 -15.37
C ALA A 288 21.07 -31.17 -13.87
N TRP A 289 20.95 -29.88 -13.61
CA TRP A 289 21.07 -29.29 -12.28
C TRP A 289 19.72 -28.74 -11.83
N GLY A 290 19.31 -29.10 -10.61
CA GLY A 290 18.12 -28.58 -9.94
C GLY A 290 18.52 -27.71 -8.73
N THR A 291 17.51 -27.14 -8.08
CA THR A 291 17.68 -26.35 -6.85
C THR A 291 16.68 -26.82 -5.81
N VAL A 292 17.13 -26.95 -4.55
CA VAL A 292 16.25 -27.14 -3.39
C VAL A 292 16.39 -25.92 -2.48
N THR A 293 15.26 -25.34 -2.06
CA THR A 293 15.26 -24.20 -1.14
C THR A 293 14.84 -24.65 0.25
N THR A 294 15.68 -24.38 1.24
CA THR A 294 15.40 -24.65 2.66
C THR A 294 15.41 -23.35 3.43
N ARG A 295 14.43 -23.10 4.30
CA ARG A 295 14.36 -21.86 5.09
C ARG A 295 15.04 -22.04 6.45
N ALA A 296 15.96 -21.13 6.78
CA ALA A 296 16.62 -21.06 8.08
C ALA A 296 16.41 -19.67 8.72
N THR A 297 16.59 -19.57 10.04
CA THR A 297 16.69 -18.28 10.72
C THR A 297 18.14 -18.06 11.09
N LEU A 298 18.71 -16.94 10.64
CA LEU A 298 20.11 -16.57 10.85
C LEU A 298 20.16 -15.28 11.67
N ALA A 299 21.28 -15.06 12.37
CA ALA A 299 21.56 -13.81 13.06
C ALA A 299 22.10 -12.76 12.07
N ALA A 300 22.57 -11.62 12.58
CA ALA A 300 23.48 -10.77 11.83
C ALA A 300 24.92 -11.23 12.10
N GLY A 301 25.75 -11.39 11.07
CA GLY A 301 27.15 -11.79 11.20
C GLY A 301 27.53 -12.99 10.35
N ASN A 302 28.51 -13.76 10.82
CA ASN A 302 29.08 -14.90 10.09
C ASN A 302 28.48 -16.22 10.58
N HIS A 303 28.08 -17.06 9.63
CA HIS A 303 27.44 -18.35 9.82
C HIS A 303 28.17 -19.46 9.05
N THR A 304 28.11 -20.69 9.56
CA THR A 304 28.55 -21.90 8.85
C THR A 304 27.34 -22.72 8.43
N ILE A 305 27.08 -22.79 7.13
CA ILE A 305 25.99 -23.58 6.56
C ILE A 305 26.61 -24.86 5.99
N ALA A 306 26.33 -26.01 6.61
CA ALA A 306 26.95 -27.28 6.25
C ALA A 306 25.92 -28.29 5.72
N TYR A 307 26.21 -28.92 4.58
CA TYR A 307 25.48 -30.07 4.07
C TYR A 307 26.39 -31.31 4.15
N SER A 308 25.94 -32.33 4.89
CA SER A 308 26.69 -33.57 5.08
C SER A 308 25.92 -34.80 4.64
N TYR A 309 26.65 -35.82 4.21
CA TYR A 309 26.11 -37.14 4.01
C TYR A 309 26.07 -37.86 5.37
N GLY A 310 24.99 -37.68 6.13
CA GLY A 310 24.83 -38.26 7.46
C GLY A 310 24.59 -39.77 7.47
N THR A 311 24.58 -40.37 8.66
CA THR A 311 24.29 -41.80 8.84
C THR A 311 22.82 -42.17 8.60
N ALA A 312 21.91 -41.19 8.72
CA ALA A 312 20.47 -41.33 8.41
C ALA A 312 20.11 -40.92 6.97
N ASP A 313 21.11 -40.58 6.15
CA ASP A 313 20.95 -40.11 4.78
C ASP A 313 21.24 -41.21 3.75
N ASN A 314 20.86 -40.99 2.49
CA ASN A 314 21.18 -41.88 1.37
C ASN A 314 22.05 -41.23 0.25
N GLY A 315 22.42 -39.95 0.39
CA GLY A 315 23.55 -39.27 -0.27
C GLY A 315 23.66 -39.48 -1.78
N ASN A 316 24.88 -39.67 -2.29
CA ASN A 316 25.14 -39.94 -3.71
C ASN A 316 24.48 -38.92 -4.68
N ALA A 317 24.71 -37.63 -4.43
CA ALA A 317 24.37 -36.53 -5.34
C ALA A 317 25.51 -35.49 -5.34
N ASN A 318 25.55 -34.64 -6.36
CA ASN A 318 26.59 -33.61 -6.53
C ASN A 318 26.04 -32.26 -6.10
N LEU A 319 26.81 -31.49 -5.34
CA LEU A 319 26.43 -30.19 -4.78
C LEU A 319 27.26 -29.07 -5.42
N ASP A 320 26.61 -28.00 -5.85
CA ASP A 320 27.17 -27.08 -6.84
C ASP A 320 27.43 -25.68 -6.29
N GLY A 321 26.42 -25.10 -5.65
CA GLY A 321 26.50 -23.78 -5.06
C GLY A 321 25.29 -23.51 -4.18
N LEU A 322 25.45 -22.62 -3.20
CA LEU A 322 24.42 -22.22 -2.26
C LEU A 322 24.10 -20.74 -2.46
N THR A 323 22.88 -20.41 -2.87
CA THR A 323 22.37 -19.03 -2.86
C THR A 323 21.70 -18.76 -1.53
N VAL A 324 22.16 -17.76 -0.78
CA VAL A 324 21.57 -17.37 0.51
C VAL A 324 20.83 -16.05 0.34
N THR A 325 19.50 -16.13 0.19
CA THR A 325 18.64 -14.95 0.02
C THR A 325 18.03 -14.56 1.36
N ALA A 326 18.08 -13.28 1.75
CA ALA A 326 17.25 -12.81 2.86
C ALA A 326 15.78 -13.05 2.48
N ALA A 327 15.04 -13.81 3.30
CA ALA A 327 13.65 -14.11 3.03
C ALA A 327 12.82 -12.85 3.22
N THR A 328 12.67 -12.10 2.13
CA THR A 328 11.59 -11.13 1.97
C THR A 328 10.26 -11.82 2.30
N ALA A 329 9.23 -11.03 2.63
CA ALA A 329 7.88 -11.52 2.41
C ALA A 329 7.82 -12.06 0.96
N PRO A 330 7.27 -13.27 0.72
CA PRO A 330 7.19 -13.83 -0.62
C PRO A 330 6.48 -12.80 -1.50
N PRO A 331 6.89 -12.66 -2.77
CA PRO A 331 6.45 -11.56 -3.61
C PRO A 331 4.93 -11.45 -3.54
N GLU A 332 4.46 -10.24 -3.25
CA GLU A 332 3.07 -9.85 -3.40
C GLU A 332 2.57 -10.40 -4.75
N PRO A 333 1.45 -11.16 -4.79
CA PRO A 333 1.06 -11.94 -5.95
C PRO A 333 1.14 -11.07 -7.22
N PRO A 334 1.98 -11.48 -8.18
CA PRO A 334 2.96 -10.64 -8.85
C PRO A 334 2.35 -9.30 -9.22
N ALA A 335 2.76 -8.27 -8.46
CA ALA A 335 2.09 -6.97 -8.36
C ALA A 335 1.46 -6.57 -9.69
N SER A 336 0.12 -6.61 -9.73
CA SER A 336 -0.70 -6.32 -10.90
C SER A 336 -0.18 -5.05 -11.56
N GLY A 337 0.15 -5.11 -12.87
CA GLY A 337 0.60 -3.96 -13.63
C GLY A 337 -0.36 -2.79 -13.43
N PRO A 338 0.11 -1.53 -13.37
CA PRO A 338 -0.67 -0.42 -12.82
C PRO A 338 -2.04 -0.26 -13.50
N GLY A 339 -3.07 -0.84 -12.89
CA GLY A 339 -4.44 -0.86 -13.38
C GLY A 339 -4.95 -2.11 -14.10
N GLU A 340 -4.46 -3.32 -13.82
CA GLU A 340 -5.13 -4.56 -14.26
C GLU A 340 -6.63 -4.58 -13.87
N ALA A 341 -7.46 -5.15 -14.74
CA ALA A 341 -8.91 -5.03 -14.68
C ALA A 341 -9.60 -6.16 -13.88
N GLU A 342 -8.94 -7.31 -13.68
CA GLU A 342 -9.48 -8.44 -12.93
C GLU A 342 -9.39 -8.27 -11.40
N THR A 343 -8.48 -7.41 -10.92
CA THR A 343 -8.39 -7.02 -9.50
C THR A 343 -9.36 -5.90 -9.13
N ALA A 344 -9.77 -5.10 -10.12
CA ALA A 344 -10.70 -3.99 -10.00
C ALA A 344 -12.12 -4.42 -9.58
N TYR A 345 -13.04 -3.46 -9.49
CA TYR A 345 -14.43 -3.76 -9.13
C TYR A 345 -15.25 -4.15 -10.37
N LEU A 346 -15.64 -5.42 -10.45
CA LEU A 346 -16.47 -5.98 -11.51
C LEU A 346 -17.91 -6.14 -11.04
N ALA A 347 -18.86 -5.71 -11.87
CA ALA A 347 -20.27 -5.66 -11.51
C ALA A 347 -21.19 -5.64 -12.75
N GLY A 348 -22.49 -5.81 -12.55
CA GLY A 348 -23.51 -5.82 -13.61
C GLY A 348 -23.44 -7.01 -14.58
N GLY A 349 -22.69 -8.06 -14.25
CA GLY A 349 -22.47 -9.23 -15.09
C GLY A 349 -21.04 -9.36 -15.64
N ALA A 350 -20.18 -8.36 -15.44
CA ALA A 350 -18.75 -8.49 -15.76
C ALA A 350 -18.05 -9.47 -14.79
N THR A 351 -17.14 -10.28 -15.31
CA THR A 351 -16.40 -11.33 -14.59
C THR A 351 -14.93 -11.41 -15.02
N THR A 352 -14.12 -12.12 -14.24
CA THR A 352 -12.72 -12.41 -14.57
C THR A 352 -12.61 -13.61 -15.51
N SER A 353 -11.63 -13.61 -16.41
CA SER A 353 -11.35 -14.72 -17.32
C SER A 353 -9.86 -14.83 -17.66
N THR A 354 -9.46 -16.02 -18.12
CA THR A 354 -8.10 -16.37 -18.57
C THR A 354 -8.09 -17.04 -19.94
N ALA A 355 -9.22 -17.06 -20.65
CA ALA A 355 -9.42 -17.87 -21.86
C ALA A 355 -8.71 -17.34 -23.13
N ILE A 356 -8.31 -16.07 -23.15
CA ILE A 356 -7.49 -15.45 -24.19
C ILE A 356 -6.07 -15.31 -23.65
N ALA A 357 -5.06 -15.86 -24.31
CA ALA A 357 -3.67 -15.74 -23.85
C ALA A 357 -3.10 -14.31 -24.01
N GLY A 358 -2.11 -13.95 -23.19
CA GLY A 358 -1.33 -12.70 -23.32
C GLY A 358 -1.90 -11.48 -22.60
N TYR A 359 -2.83 -11.68 -21.66
CA TYR A 359 -3.13 -10.67 -20.63
C TYR A 359 -1.92 -10.41 -19.73
N ALA A 360 -1.96 -9.32 -18.98
CA ALA A 360 -1.05 -9.03 -17.88
C ALA A 360 -1.69 -9.44 -16.53
N GLY A 361 -0.93 -9.38 -15.42
CA GLY A 361 -1.42 -9.84 -14.12
C GLY A 361 -1.85 -11.31 -14.10
N THR A 362 -3.09 -11.56 -13.69
CA THR A 362 -3.67 -12.89 -13.42
C THR A 362 -4.85 -13.27 -14.31
N GLY A 363 -5.38 -12.33 -15.10
CA GLY A 363 -6.51 -12.55 -16.01
C GLY A 363 -6.92 -11.27 -16.72
N TYR A 364 -8.19 -11.15 -17.07
CA TYR A 364 -8.79 -9.93 -17.60
C TYR A 364 -10.29 -9.87 -17.27
N ALA A 365 -10.89 -8.68 -17.35
CA ALA A 365 -12.33 -8.48 -17.24
C ALA A 365 -13.05 -8.76 -18.57
N THR A 366 -14.17 -9.47 -18.51
CA THR A 366 -15.01 -9.82 -19.67
C THR A 366 -16.48 -9.83 -19.26
N GLY A 367 -17.42 -10.08 -20.18
CA GLY A 367 -18.84 -10.24 -19.83
C GLY A 367 -19.64 -8.94 -19.90
N PHE A 368 -19.25 -8.00 -20.76
CA PHE A 368 -19.96 -6.75 -21.04
C PHE A 368 -21.20 -7.00 -21.92
N THR A 369 -21.96 -8.05 -21.60
CA THR A 369 -23.08 -8.59 -22.38
C THR A 369 -24.41 -7.91 -22.05
N ALA A 370 -24.58 -7.40 -20.83
CA ALA A 370 -25.75 -6.69 -20.34
C ALA A 370 -25.47 -5.21 -20.13
N THR A 371 -26.46 -4.34 -20.38
CA THR A 371 -26.35 -2.90 -20.07
C THR A 371 -26.08 -2.70 -18.57
N GLY A 372 -25.03 -1.93 -18.24
CA GLY A 372 -24.58 -1.72 -16.86
C GLY A 372 -23.52 -2.72 -16.36
N ALA A 373 -23.18 -3.74 -17.14
CA ALA A 373 -21.96 -4.53 -16.92
C ALA A 373 -20.74 -3.60 -17.01
N ARG A 374 -19.89 -3.61 -15.99
CA ARG A 374 -18.84 -2.59 -15.81
C ARG A 374 -17.63 -3.12 -15.05
N VAL A 375 -16.48 -2.53 -15.36
CA VAL A 375 -15.29 -2.52 -14.51
C VAL A 375 -15.08 -1.11 -13.99
N VAL A 376 -14.84 -0.97 -12.68
CA VAL A 376 -14.51 0.29 -12.01
C VAL A 376 -13.15 0.13 -11.33
N ARG A 377 -12.15 0.87 -11.81
CA ARG A 377 -10.84 0.97 -11.18
C ARG A 377 -10.83 2.14 -10.18
N THR A 378 -10.26 1.92 -9.01
CA THR A 378 -9.86 2.98 -8.08
C THR A 378 -8.38 3.30 -8.29
N LEU A 379 -8.02 4.58 -8.35
CA LEU A 379 -6.64 5.06 -8.53
C LEU A 379 -6.44 6.41 -7.82
N ALA A 380 -5.20 6.85 -7.66
CA ALA A 380 -4.88 8.20 -7.18
C ALA A 380 -4.17 9.04 -8.24
N ALA A 381 -4.26 10.37 -8.11
CA ALA A 381 -3.50 11.32 -8.92
C ALA A 381 -2.94 12.46 -8.06
N ALA A 382 -1.81 13.03 -8.47
CA ALA A 382 -1.11 14.06 -7.70
C ALA A 382 -1.78 15.45 -7.73
N SER A 383 -2.63 15.72 -8.72
CA SER A 383 -3.22 17.05 -8.95
C SER A 383 -4.55 16.97 -9.73
N ASN A 384 -5.29 18.09 -9.74
CA ASN A 384 -6.48 18.25 -10.57
C ASN A 384 -6.05 18.45 -12.03
N ALA A 385 -6.22 17.44 -12.89
CA ALA A 385 -5.77 17.48 -14.27
C ALA A 385 -6.56 16.50 -15.16
N THR A 386 -6.76 16.87 -16.42
CA THR A 386 -7.16 15.92 -17.46
C THR A 386 -5.98 15.04 -17.81
N GLN A 387 -6.12 13.72 -17.64
CA GLN A 387 -5.10 12.72 -17.96
C GLN A 387 -5.55 11.84 -19.12
N THR A 388 -4.59 11.20 -19.79
CA THR A 388 -4.88 10.20 -20.82
C THR A 388 -5.07 8.84 -20.16
N LEU A 389 -6.28 8.31 -20.21
CA LEU A 389 -6.56 6.90 -19.92
C LEU A 389 -6.17 6.06 -21.13
N THR A 390 -5.39 5.02 -20.90
CA THR A 390 -5.12 3.91 -21.84
C THR A 390 -5.90 2.69 -21.38
N VAL A 391 -6.73 2.14 -22.28
CA VAL A 391 -7.47 0.90 -22.06
C VAL A 391 -6.84 -0.19 -22.91
N ARG A 392 -6.27 -1.23 -22.29
CA ARG A 392 -5.79 -2.42 -23.01
C ARG A 392 -6.93 -3.43 -23.12
N PHE A 393 -7.20 -3.91 -24.32
CA PHE A 393 -8.41 -4.68 -24.62
C PHE A 393 -8.18 -5.66 -25.77
N ALA A 394 -9.04 -6.67 -25.90
CA ALA A 394 -9.17 -7.50 -27.09
C ALA A 394 -10.64 -7.56 -27.54
N ASN A 395 -10.88 -7.34 -28.84
CA ASN A 395 -12.19 -7.39 -29.46
C ASN A 395 -12.16 -8.25 -30.72
N THR A 396 -12.51 -9.52 -30.57
CA THR A 396 -12.58 -10.50 -31.66
C THR A 396 -13.93 -10.54 -32.37
N SER A 397 -14.91 -9.72 -31.96
CA SER A 397 -16.33 -9.79 -32.40
C SER A 397 -16.60 -9.32 -33.85
N GLY A 398 -15.56 -9.23 -34.69
CA GLY A 398 -15.61 -8.77 -36.08
C GLY A 398 -16.02 -7.31 -36.30
N SER A 399 -16.44 -6.60 -35.25
CA SER A 399 -17.06 -5.28 -35.30
C SER A 399 -16.58 -4.40 -34.14
N THR A 400 -16.36 -3.12 -34.40
CA THR A 400 -15.99 -2.14 -33.37
C THR A 400 -17.07 -2.06 -32.28
N ARG A 401 -16.64 -2.17 -31.02
CA ARG A 401 -17.49 -2.00 -29.83
C ARG A 401 -17.21 -0.65 -29.19
N THR A 402 -18.08 -0.23 -28.28
CA THR A 402 -17.92 1.01 -27.52
C THR A 402 -18.39 0.76 -26.09
N LEU A 403 -17.62 1.21 -25.11
CA LEU A 403 -18.03 1.24 -23.70
C LEU A 403 -18.16 2.70 -23.25
N GLY A 404 -19.19 3.03 -22.48
CA GLY A 404 -19.33 4.33 -21.84
C GLY A 404 -18.21 4.56 -20.82
N LEU A 405 -17.73 5.80 -20.71
CA LEU A 405 -16.66 6.22 -19.80
C LEU A 405 -17.26 7.02 -18.65
N VAL A 406 -17.00 6.59 -17.42
CA VAL A 406 -17.46 7.27 -16.20
C VAL A 406 -16.27 7.52 -15.28
N VAL A 407 -16.15 8.73 -14.76
CA VAL A 407 -15.06 9.16 -13.87
C VAL A 407 -15.66 9.88 -12.67
N ASN A 408 -15.36 9.44 -11.45
CA ASN A 408 -15.88 10.07 -10.22
C ASN A 408 -17.40 10.30 -10.24
N GLY A 409 -18.17 9.30 -10.70
CA GLY A 409 -19.63 9.35 -10.85
C GLY A 409 -20.16 10.22 -12.00
N ARG A 410 -19.30 10.86 -12.79
CA ARG A 410 -19.67 11.72 -13.93
C ARG A 410 -19.47 10.97 -15.25
N THR A 411 -20.35 11.17 -16.21
CA THR A 411 -20.25 10.55 -17.55
C THR A 411 -19.40 11.43 -18.47
N GLU A 412 -18.22 10.93 -18.83
CA GLU A 412 -17.20 11.68 -19.59
C GLU A 412 -17.16 11.30 -21.09
N GLY A 413 -18.11 10.46 -21.53
CA GLY A 413 -18.26 10.04 -22.93
C GLY A 413 -18.12 8.53 -23.09
N SER A 414 -17.22 8.09 -23.97
CA SER A 414 -17.04 6.67 -24.29
C SER A 414 -15.66 6.35 -24.86
N VAL A 415 -15.26 5.07 -24.77
CA VAL A 415 -14.04 4.52 -25.36
C VAL A 415 -14.41 3.61 -26.54
N THR A 416 -13.84 3.89 -27.72
CA THR A 416 -14.06 3.11 -28.95
C THR A 416 -13.04 1.96 -29.05
N LEU A 417 -13.54 0.74 -29.15
CA LEU A 417 -12.77 -0.51 -29.07
C LEU A 417 -12.80 -1.24 -30.42
N THR A 418 -11.84 -0.90 -31.29
CA THR A 418 -11.74 -1.46 -32.66
C THR A 418 -11.59 -2.99 -32.67
N SER A 419 -12.32 -3.67 -33.56
CA SER A 419 -12.17 -5.11 -33.73
C SER A 419 -10.82 -5.48 -34.38
N GLY A 420 -10.28 -6.64 -34.01
CA GLY A 420 -9.07 -7.19 -34.60
C GLY A 420 -8.53 -8.40 -33.84
N SER A 421 -7.40 -8.93 -34.31
CA SER A 421 -6.64 -9.94 -33.58
C SER A 421 -5.78 -9.33 -32.46
N GLY A 422 -5.52 -10.14 -31.43
CA GLY A 422 -4.61 -9.81 -30.33
C GLY A 422 -5.11 -8.73 -29.36
N TRP A 423 -4.28 -8.44 -28.36
CA TRP A 423 -4.45 -7.30 -27.46
C TRP A 423 -4.09 -6.00 -28.16
N ARG A 424 -4.86 -4.96 -27.88
CA ARG A 424 -4.83 -3.64 -28.53
C ARG A 424 -4.99 -2.57 -27.44
N THR A 425 -4.68 -1.32 -27.76
CA THR A 425 -4.92 -0.19 -26.86
C THR A 425 -5.86 0.83 -27.49
N ALA A 426 -6.76 1.37 -26.68
CA ALA A 426 -7.55 2.57 -26.98
C ALA A 426 -7.20 3.64 -25.95
N THR A 427 -7.40 4.91 -26.30
CA THR A 427 -7.15 6.03 -25.37
C THR A 427 -8.36 6.94 -25.26
N ALA A 428 -8.56 7.52 -24.09
CA ALA A 428 -9.54 8.56 -23.81
C ALA A 428 -8.95 9.61 -22.87
N GLN A 429 -9.59 10.78 -22.76
CA GLN A 429 -9.24 11.80 -21.77
C GLN A 429 -10.15 11.64 -20.54
N VAL A 430 -9.58 11.72 -19.34
CA VAL A 430 -10.29 11.59 -18.07
C VAL A 430 -9.95 12.76 -17.13
N PRO A 431 -10.94 13.52 -16.62
CA PRO A 431 -10.69 14.57 -15.63
C PRO A 431 -10.49 13.96 -14.24
N LEU A 432 -9.24 13.88 -13.80
CA LEU A 432 -8.89 13.40 -12.47
C LEU A 432 -8.72 14.58 -11.50
N ARG A 433 -9.09 14.35 -10.23
CA ARG A 433 -8.77 15.24 -9.10
C ARG A 433 -7.52 14.76 -8.37
N ALA A 434 -6.93 15.62 -7.55
CA ALA A 434 -5.95 15.22 -6.56
C ALA A 434 -6.53 14.17 -5.58
N GLY A 435 -5.71 13.21 -5.15
CA GLY A 435 -6.13 12.12 -4.28
C GLY A 435 -6.91 11.02 -5.01
N VAL A 436 -7.84 10.37 -4.32
CA VAL A 436 -8.54 9.16 -4.80
C VAL A 436 -9.64 9.48 -5.83
N ASN A 437 -9.62 8.73 -6.92
CA ASN A 437 -10.54 8.78 -8.06
C ASN A 437 -11.11 7.39 -8.36
N THR A 438 -12.24 7.36 -9.07
CA THR A 438 -12.74 6.17 -9.79
C THR A 438 -12.75 6.41 -11.29
N VAL A 439 -12.37 5.40 -12.07
CA VAL A 439 -12.45 5.40 -13.54
C VAL A 439 -13.08 4.09 -13.98
N ALA A 440 -14.13 4.16 -14.78
CA ALA A 440 -14.93 3.00 -15.18
C ALA A 440 -15.21 2.97 -16.68
N VAL A 441 -15.20 1.75 -17.24
CA VAL A 441 -15.78 1.48 -18.56
C VAL A 441 -16.98 0.53 -18.42
N ARG A 442 -18.10 0.91 -19.04
CA ARG A 442 -19.41 0.25 -18.86
C ARG A 442 -20.11 -0.06 -20.19
N ALA A 443 -20.82 -1.17 -20.25
CA ALA A 443 -21.74 -1.49 -21.33
C ALA A 443 -22.93 -0.51 -21.31
N THR A 444 -23.08 0.29 -22.37
CA THR A 444 -24.23 1.20 -22.57
C THR A 444 -25.38 0.54 -23.32
N THR A 445 -25.13 -0.59 -23.98
CA THR A 445 -26.10 -1.46 -24.63
C THR A 445 -25.79 -2.93 -24.29
N SER A 446 -26.76 -3.82 -24.50
CA SER A 446 -26.48 -5.26 -24.51
C SER A 446 -25.55 -5.62 -25.68
N GLY A 447 -24.83 -6.74 -25.55
CA GLY A 447 -23.92 -7.24 -26.56
C GLY A 447 -22.69 -6.35 -26.81
N ALA A 448 -22.26 -5.54 -25.83
CA ALA A 448 -21.05 -4.72 -25.92
C ALA A 448 -19.75 -5.50 -25.59
N ASP A 449 -19.80 -6.84 -25.67
CA ASP A 449 -18.79 -7.70 -25.04
C ASP A 449 -17.40 -7.63 -25.68
N VAL A 450 -16.40 -7.52 -24.81
CA VAL A 450 -14.99 -7.31 -25.08
C VAL A 450 -14.18 -7.83 -23.88
N ALA A 451 -12.94 -8.23 -24.12
CA ALA A 451 -11.97 -8.42 -23.03
C ALA A 451 -11.30 -7.08 -22.72
N VAL A 452 -11.32 -6.64 -21.46
CA VAL A 452 -10.58 -5.47 -20.94
C VAL A 452 -9.56 -5.98 -19.94
N ASP A 453 -8.30 -5.71 -20.22
CA ASP A 453 -7.15 -6.23 -19.47
C ASP A 453 -6.61 -5.21 -18.47
N SER A 454 -6.44 -3.94 -18.88
CA SER A 454 -5.94 -2.88 -17.98
C SER A 454 -6.47 -1.49 -18.32
N LEU A 455 -6.51 -0.63 -17.31
CA LEU A 455 -7.08 0.72 -17.29
C LEU A 455 -6.09 1.70 -16.64
N VAL A 456 -5.14 2.22 -17.41
CA VAL A 456 -3.98 2.98 -16.92
C VAL A 456 -4.11 4.47 -17.24
N ALA A 457 -3.97 5.37 -16.26
CA ALA A 457 -3.99 6.82 -16.47
C ALA A 457 -2.58 7.41 -16.44
N THR A 458 -2.29 8.38 -17.32
CA THR A 458 -1.02 9.13 -17.24
C THR A 458 -0.91 9.89 -15.93
N GLY A 459 0.27 9.86 -15.30
CA GLY A 459 0.52 10.62 -14.06
C GLY A 459 -0.28 10.16 -12.83
N GLU A 460 -0.84 8.95 -12.86
CA GLU A 460 -1.40 8.33 -11.66
C GLU A 460 -0.30 8.10 -10.59
N THR A 461 -0.70 8.17 -9.33
CA THR A 461 0.17 7.91 -8.17
C THR A 461 -0.21 6.59 -7.51
N ALA A 462 0.77 5.90 -6.94
CA ALA A 462 0.52 4.73 -6.12
C ALA A 462 -0.48 5.03 -4.99
N LEU A 463 -1.38 4.09 -4.74
CA LEU A 463 -2.17 4.06 -3.52
C LEU A 463 -1.29 3.55 -2.37
N THR A 464 -1.70 3.86 -1.14
CA THR A 464 -1.22 3.21 0.07
C THR A 464 -1.38 1.69 -0.03
N THR A 465 -0.32 0.94 0.25
CA THR A 465 -0.33 -0.54 0.19
C THR A 465 -1.20 -1.17 1.27
N ARG A 466 -1.38 -0.47 2.40
CA ARG A 466 -2.40 -0.76 3.41
C ARG A 466 -3.01 0.53 3.95
N GLY A 467 -4.27 0.47 4.36
CA GLY A 467 -5.05 1.64 4.78
C GLY A 467 -5.42 2.55 3.61
N ALA A 468 -6.19 3.60 3.90
CA ALA A 468 -6.66 4.54 2.90
C ALA A 468 -5.61 5.60 2.52
N THR A 469 -5.59 5.99 1.25
CA THR A 469 -4.75 7.05 0.70
C THR A 469 -5.36 8.41 1.05
N THR A 470 -4.87 9.04 2.13
CA THR A 470 -5.43 10.28 2.65
C THR A 470 -4.94 11.52 1.87
N PRO A 471 -5.84 12.49 1.57
CA PRO A 471 -5.42 13.81 1.08
C PRO A 471 -4.81 14.68 2.19
N TYR A 472 -5.12 14.37 3.46
CA TYR A 472 -4.57 15.00 4.64
C TYR A 472 -3.31 14.31 5.16
N THR A 473 -2.54 15.05 5.95
CA THR A 473 -1.49 14.51 6.82
C THR A 473 -1.97 14.63 8.27
N GLN A 474 -1.87 13.54 9.03
CA GLN A 474 -2.21 13.47 10.45
C GLN A 474 -0.99 13.83 11.30
N TYR A 475 -1.20 14.55 12.39
CA TYR A 475 -0.18 14.95 13.36
C TYR A 475 -0.77 14.72 14.77
N GLU A 476 -0.18 13.81 15.54
CA GLU A 476 -0.58 13.56 16.94
C GLU A 476 -0.12 14.74 17.81
N ALA A 477 -0.96 15.21 18.75
CA ALA A 477 -0.69 16.42 19.51
C ALA A 477 0.50 16.27 20.48
N GLU A 478 0.70 15.08 21.06
CA GLU A 478 1.80 14.78 21.98
C GLU A 478 3.17 14.69 21.29
N ALA A 479 3.21 14.63 19.96
CA ALA A 479 4.43 14.80 19.16
C ALA A 479 4.73 16.28 18.86
N GLY A 480 3.81 17.20 19.19
CA GLY A 480 3.97 18.64 19.06
C GLY A 480 4.79 19.27 20.20
N SER A 481 5.23 20.51 19.98
CA SER A 481 5.84 21.32 21.04
C SER A 481 4.75 21.97 21.90
N THR A 482 4.70 21.63 23.18
CA THR A 482 3.65 22.09 24.11
C THR A 482 4.22 22.68 25.40
N ASN A 483 3.48 23.61 26.01
CA ASN A 483 3.66 24.04 27.40
C ASN A 483 2.50 23.61 28.33
N GLY A 484 1.45 22.98 27.78
CA GLY A 484 0.44 22.26 28.57
C GLY A 484 0.88 20.81 28.85
N THR A 485 0.00 20.02 29.47
CA THR A 485 0.34 18.68 29.96
C THR A 485 0.13 17.60 28.90
N VAL A 486 1.21 16.92 28.49
CA VAL A 486 1.10 15.66 27.74
C VAL A 486 0.54 14.57 28.66
N LEU A 487 -0.62 14.01 28.33
CA LEU A 487 -1.23 12.92 29.09
C LEU A 487 -0.46 11.62 28.86
N ALA A 488 -0.10 10.93 29.96
CA ALA A 488 0.53 9.62 29.90
C ALA A 488 -0.43 8.58 29.30
N ALA A 489 0.13 7.67 28.48
CA ALA A 489 -0.66 6.68 27.76
C ALA A 489 -1.44 5.74 28.68
N SER A 490 -2.70 5.47 28.35
CA SER A 490 -3.54 4.50 29.07
C SER A 490 -4.48 3.76 28.13
N ARG A 491 -4.77 2.50 28.46
CA ARG A 491 -5.82 1.69 27.82
C ARG A 491 -7.00 1.42 28.77
N THR A 492 -7.04 2.10 29.92
CA THR A 492 -8.14 1.98 30.90
C THR A 492 -9.42 2.59 30.31
N TYR A 493 -10.40 1.74 29.97
CA TYR A 493 -11.71 2.17 29.52
C TYR A 493 -12.35 3.17 30.52
N GLY A 494 -13.11 4.14 30.00
CA GLY A 494 -13.62 5.26 30.78
C GLY A 494 -12.57 6.33 31.10
N THR A 495 -11.45 6.39 30.38
CA THR A 495 -10.50 7.51 30.42
C THR A 495 -10.31 8.13 29.04
N VAL A 496 -10.11 9.45 28.97
CA VAL A 496 -9.90 10.17 27.71
C VAL A 496 -8.70 9.59 26.94
N GLN A 497 -7.61 9.24 27.63
CA GLN A 497 -6.43 8.62 27.00
C GLN A 497 -6.72 7.27 26.33
N ALA A 498 -7.66 6.48 26.85
CA ALA A 498 -8.02 5.23 26.20
C ALA A 498 -8.76 5.43 24.87
N GLU A 499 -9.37 6.60 24.66
CA GLU A 499 -10.05 6.96 23.41
C GLU A 499 -9.20 7.85 22.48
N SER A 500 -8.01 8.23 22.93
CA SER A 500 -7.06 9.02 22.16
C SER A 500 -6.36 8.21 21.06
N SER A 501 -6.03 8.89 19.96
CA SER A 501 -5.02 8.44 19.00
C SER A 501 -3.69 8.17 19.71
N GLY A 502 -3.00 7.09 19.38
CA GLY A 502 -1.75 6.73 20.09
C GLY A 502 -1.92 6.41 21.58
N ARG A 503 -3.17 6.43 22.07
CA ARG A 503 -3.58 6.46 23.49
C ARG A 503 -3.07 7.66 24.29
N ARG A 504 -2.79 8.81 23.65
CA ARG A 504 -2.24 10.03 24.28
C ARG A 504 -2.86 11.30 23.71
N ALA A 505 -2.87 12.36 24.51
CA ALA A 505 -3.33 13.68 24.09
C ALA A 505 -2.59 14.78 24.88
N VAL A 506 -2.75 16.04 24.47
CA VAL A 506 -2.25 17.21 25.21
C VAL A 506 -3.40 17.94 25.87
N ARG A 507 -3.39 17.98 27.20
CA ARG A 507 -4.29 18.80 28.01
C ARG A 507 -3.80 20.24 28.09
N LEU A 508 -4.68 21.16 27.78
CA LEU A 508 -4.55 22.60 28.02
C LEU A 508 -5.55 22.96 29.13
N ASP A 509 -5.11 23.17 30.36
CA ASP A 509 -5.96 23.52 31.50
C ASP A 509 -5.75 24.95 32.02
N ALA A 510 -4.59 25.57 31.77
CA ALA A 510 -4.38 26.99 32.04
C ALA A 510 -4.59 27.90 30.79
N THR A 511 -4.95 29.17 31.02
CA THR A 511 -5.04 30.16 29.95
C THR A 511 -3.64 30.55 29.46
N GLY A 512 -3.40 30.45 28.16
CA GLY A 512 -2.08 30.61 27.54
C GLY A 512 -1.33 29.30 27.27
N GLU A 513 -1.88 28.15 27.68
CA GLU A 513 -1.33 26.84 27.29
C GLU A 513 -1.68 26.49 25.85
N GLN A 514 -0.71 25.89 25.16
CA GLN A 514 -0.71 25.67 23.73
C GLN A 514 0.05 24.40 23.33
N VAL A 515 -0.39 23.79 22.23
CA VAL A 515 0.35 22.77 21.48
C VAL A 515 0.65 23.28 20.06
N SER A 516 1.87 23.02 19.56
CA SER A 516 2.38 23.54 18.29
C SER A 516 2.88 22.41 17.39
N ILE A 517 2.39 22.38 16.16
CA ILE A 517 2.64 21.37 15.13
C ILE A 517 3.25 22.07 13.90
N THR A 518 4.33 21.52 13.35
CA THR A 518 4.94 22.04 12.11
C THR A 518 4.42 21.26 10.91
N LEU A 519 3.81 21.94 9.94
CA LEU A 519 3.28 21.31 8.74
C LEU A 519 4.40 20.72 7.86
N THR A 520 4.33 19.43 7.53
CA THR A 520 5.25 18.77 6.59
C THR A 520 4.80 18.87 5.14
N LYS A 521 3.52 19.21 4.91
CA LYS A 521 2.92 19.49 3.58
C LYS A 521 2.10 20.79 3.65
N PRO A 522 1.85 21.49 2.53
CA PRO A 522 0.92 22.62 2.53
C PRO A 522 -0.49 22.23 2.99
N ALA A 523 -1.20 23.17 3.62
CA ALA A 523 -2.58 22.99 4.04
C ALA A 523 -3.35 24.32 4.02
N SER A 524 -4.68 24.26 3.87
CA SER A 524 -5.59 25.40 3.95
C SER A 524 -6.84 25.14 4.81
N GLY A 525 -7.02 23.90 5.27
CA GLY A 525 -7.99 23.51 6.28
C GLY A 525 -7.41 22.46 7.24
N LEU A 526 -7.95 22.46 8.45
CA LEU A 526 -7.62 21.52 9.53
C LEU A 526 -8.86 20.71 9.93
N VAL A 527 -8.64 19.49 10.41
CA VAL A 527 -9.58 18.78 11.28
C VAL A 527 -8.91 18.63 12.63
N LEU A 528 -9.56 19.13 13.68
CA LEU A 528 -9.09 19.01 15.06
C LEU A 528 -9.88 17.89 15.73
N ARG A 529 -9.22 16.89 16.32
CA ARG A 529 -9.88 15.96 17.25
C ARG A 529 -9.59 16.41 18.67
N TYR A 530 -10.66 16.61 19.45
CA TYR A 530 -10.59 17.30 20.73
C TYR A 530 -11.63 16.80 21.73
N SER A 531 -11.39 17.02 23.01
CA SER A 531 -12.38 16.90 24.06
C SER A 531 -12.45 18.19 24.88
N ILE A 532 -13.66 18.60 25.24
CA ILE A 532 -13.91 19.57 26.31
C ILE A 532 -14.88 18.95 27.32
N PRO A 533 -14.86 19.39 28.59
CA PRO A 533 -15.82 18.96 29.60
C PRO A 533 -17.27 19.15 29.13
N ASP A 534 -18.13 18.21 29.51
CA ASP A 534 -19.56 18.35 29.28
C ASP A 534 -20.28 19.22 30.34
N ALA A 535 -21.52 19.59 30.05
CA ALA A 535 -22.38 20.33 30.96
C ALA A 535 -22.83 19.42 32.14
N PRO A 536 -23.07 19.98 33.35
CA PRO A 536 -23.48 19.17 34.52
C PRO A 536 -24.83 18.44 34.41
N ALA A 537 -25.54 18.54 33.28
CA ALA A 537 -26.85 17.95 33.03
C ALA A 537 -27.00 17.40 31.60
N GLY A 538 -25.88 17.16 30.89
CA GLY A 538 -25.88 16.71 29.48
C GLY A 538 -26.07 17.84 28.47
N GLY A 539 -26.05 17.50 27.19
CA GLY A 539 -26.44 18.36 26.08
C GLY A 539 -25.39 19.36 25.58
N GLY A 540 -24.18 19.38 26.15
CA GLY A 540 -23.04 20.10 25.59
C GLY A 540 -22.66 21.45 26.24
N LEU A 541 -21.35 21.71 26.32
CA LEU A 541 -20.76 23.05 26.45
C LEU A 541 -20.16 23.52 25.10
N THR A 542 -19.66 24.76 25.08
CA THR A 542 -18.82 25.29 24.00
C THR A 542 -17.61 26.06 24.56
N SER A 543 -16.51 26.11 23.80
CA SER A 543 -15.33 26.92 24.14
C SER A 543 -14.58 27.39 22.89
N PRO A 544 -14.05 28.61 22.84
CA PRO A 544 -13.08 28.99 21.82
C PRO A 544 -11.72 28.29 22.08
N LEU A 545 -11.09 27.83 20.99
CA LEU A 545 -9.69 27.46 20.91
C LEU A 545 -9.01 28.36 19.87
N GLY A 546 -8.00 29.13 20.29
CA GLY A 546 -7.30 30.07 19.40
C GLY A 546 -6.36 29.31 18.47
N ILE A 547 -6.52 29.46 17.16
CA ILE A 547 -5.62 28.90 16.15
C ILE A 547 -4.69 30.00 15.65
N TYR A 548 -3.39 29.71 15.68
CA TYR A 548 -2.31 30.60 15.27
C TYR A 548 -1.46 29.95 14.18
N ALA A 549 -0.92 30.75 13.27
CA ALA A 549 0.05 30.34 12.26
C ALA A 549 1.29 31.24 12.37
N ASN A 550 2.46 30.64 12.59
CA ASN A 550 3.73 31.34 12.85
C ASN A 550 3.58 32.45 13.91
N GLY A 551 2.90 32.14 15.02
CA GLY A 551 2.65 33.06 16.14
C GLY A 551 1.56 34.13 15.90
N THR A 552 1.02 34.27 14.69
CA THR A 552 -0.06 35.22 14.39
C THR A 552 -1.42 34.51 14.47
N LYS A 553 -2.42 35.11 15.16
CA LYS A 553 -3.76 34.51 15.27
C LYS A 553 -4.44 34.46 13.90
N VAL A 554 -5.04 33.31 13.58
CA VAL A 554 -5.78 33.05 12.33
C VAL A 554 -7.29 33.14 12.59
N THR A 555 -7.77 32.42 13.61
CA THR A 555 -9.17 32.40 14.03
C THR A 555 -9.29 31.91 15.46
N ASP A 556 -10.44 32.09 16.07
CA ASP A 556 -10.92 31.17 17.10
C ASP A 556 -11.72 30.04 16.44
N ALA A 557 -11.59 28.83 16.95
CA ALA A 557 -12.43 27.69 16.59
C ALA A 557 -13.38 27.39 17.74
N THR A 558 -14.69 27.34 17.48
CA THR A 558 -15.71 27.05 18.50
C THR A 558 -15.84 25.55 18.69
N LEU A 559 -15.19 25.03 19.72
CA LEU A 559 -15.32 23.64 20.19
C LEU A 559 -16.69 23.43 20.85
N THR A 560 -17.22 22.20 20.82
CA THR A 560 -18.42 21.79 21.56
C THR A 560 -18.28 20.37 22.15
N SER A 561 -19.00 20.05 23.23
CA SER A 561 -19.17 18.67 23.69
C SER A 561 -20.51 18.03 23.26
N ARG A 562 -21.39 18.74 22.53
CA ARG A 562 -22.76 18.31 22.17
C ARG A 562 -22.86 16.92 21.52
N HIS A 563 -21.83 16.49 20.79
CA HIS A 563 -21.79 15.21 20.06
C HIS A 563 -20.70 14.24 20.58
N ALA A 564 -20.11 14.60 21.72
CA ALA A 564 -19.27 13.75 22.56
C ALA A 564 -20.05 13.43 23.85
N TRP A 565 -19.42 12.65 24.74
CA TRP A 565 -19.93 12.23 26.05
C TRP A 565 -21.25 11.45 26.01
N VAL A 566 -21.14 10.14 26.28
CA VAL A 566 -22.28 9.31 26.65
C VAL A 566 -22.00 8.57 27.95
N TYR A 567 -23.08 8.16 28.62
CA TYR A 567 -23.07 7.76 30.02
C TYR A 567 -23.88 6.47 30.26
N GLY A 568 -23.61 5.84 31.41
CA GLY A 568 -24.34 4.67 31.90
C GLY A 568 -23.96 3.34 31.23
N ALA A 569 -24.88 2.38 31.30
CA ALA A 569 -24.80 1.09 30.61
C ALA A 569 -25.45 1.17 29.22
N TYR A 570 -25.21 0.17 28.36
CA TYR A 570 -25.83 0.14 27.02
C TYR A 570 -27.34 -0.14 27.10
N PRO A 571 -28.22 0.55 26.32
CA PRO A 571 -27.90 1.62 25.37
C PRO A 571 -27.55 2.93 26.08
N PHE A 572 -26.47 3.58 25.65
CA PHE A 572 -25.91 4.75 26.33
C PHE A 572 -26.75 6.02 26.12
N HIS A 573 -26.71 6.92 27.09
CA HIS A 573 -27.50 8.16 27.11
C HIS A 573 -26.65 9.42 27.35
N ASP A 574 -27.16 10.56 26.90
CA ASP A 574 -26.71 11.92 27.21
C ASP A 574 -27.31 12.35 28.57
N ASP A 575 -26.85 11.70 29.65
CA ASP A 575 -27.26 11.97 31.03
C ASP A 575 -26.10 11.68 32.02
N PRO A 576 -25.37 12.71 32.47
CA PRO A 576 -24.27 12.57 33.42
C PRO A 576 -24.64 11.92 34.76
N SER A 577 -25.92 11.89 35.15
CA SER A 577 -26.37 11.30 36.42
C SER A 577 -26.26 9.76 36.43
N LEU A 578 -26.15 9.13 35.26
CA LEU A 578 -25.91 7.69 35.09
C LEU A 578 -24.45 7.28 35.36
N GLY A 579 -23.53 8.24 35.42
CA GLY A 579 -22.09 7.99 35.60
C GLY A 579 -21.44 7.28 34.40
N SER A 580 -20.25 6.72 34.63
CA SER A 580 -19.46 5.99 33.62
C SER A 580 -19.29 6.74 32.27
N PRO A 581 -18.73 7.97 32.27
CA PRO A 581 -18.47 8.73 31.04
C PRO A 581 -17.55 7.98 30.08
N HIS A 582 -17.87 8.09 28.78
CA HIS A 582 -17.08 7.59 27.66
C HIS A 582 -17.48 8.32 26.37
N ARG A 583 -16.78 8.05 25.27
CA ARG A 583 -16.86 8.78 23.98
C ARG A 583 -16.57 10.28 24.15
N TYR A 584 -15.44 10.59 24.77
CA TYR A 584 -14.97 11.92 25.13
C TYR A 584 -14.71 12.86 23.95
N TYR A 585 -14.50 12.32 22.74
CA TYR A 585 -13.98 13.07 21.60
C TYR A 585 -15.04 13.47 20.56
N ASP A 586 -14.79 14.62 19.93
CA ASP A 586 -15.46 15.13 18.73
C ASP A 586 -14.41 15.63 17.71
N GLU A 587 -14.80 15.83 16.44
CA GLU A 587 -13.96 16.41 15.38
C GLU A 587 -14.52 17.72 14.79
N LEU A 588 -13.68 18.77 14.71
CA LEU A 588 -14.07 20.06 14.14
C LEU A 588 -13.24 20.42 12.91
N ARG A 589 -13.92 20.75 11.80
CA ARG A 589 -13.32 21.25 10.56
C ARG A 589 -13.11 22.75 10.63
N VAL A 590 -11.87 23.23 10.44
CA VAL A 590 -11.52 24.66 10.52
C VAL A 590 -10.73 25.11 9.29
N PRO A 591 -11.29 25.97 8.43
CA PRO A 591 -10.54 26.66 7.38
C PRO A 591 -9.48 27.60 7.98
N ILE A 592 -8.25 27.56 7.49
CA ILE A 592 -7.13 28.40 7.95
C ILE A 592 -6.51 29.26 6.85
N GLY A 593 -6.93 29.09 5.59
CA GLY A 593 -6.32 29.73 4.41
C GLY A 593 -4.93 29.16 4.10
N ASP A 594 -4.44 29.38 2.88
CA ASP A 594 -3.25 28.68 2.37
C ASP A 594 -1.99 28.90 3.22
N ARG A 595 -1.44 27.79 3.74
CA ARG A 595 -0.18 27.70 4.49
C ARG A 595 0.79 26.76 3.78
N PRO A 596 2.05 27.16 3.55
CA PRO A 596 3.08 26.26 3.04
C PRO A 596 3.53 25.25 4.12
N ALA A 597 4.20 24.19 3.69
CA ALA A 597 5.01 23.36 4.58
C ALA A 597 6.05 24.23 5.32
N GLY A 598 6.41 23.84 6.54
CA GLY A 598 7.22 24.63 7.46
C GLY A 598 6.43 25.67 8.28
N THR A 599 5.14 25.86 8.02
CA THR A 599 4.28 26.69 8.88
C THR A 599 4.07 25.99 10.23
N VAL A 600 4.28 26.70 11.32
CA VAL A 600 3.92 26.26 12.67
C VAL A 600 2.46 26.63 12.93
N ILE A 601 1.59 25.63 13.01
CA ILE A 601 0.22 25.75 13.50
C ILE A 601 0.24 25.56 15.01
N MET A 602 -0.36 26.50 15.74
CA MET A 602 -0.34 26.54 17.20
C MET A 602 -1.78 26.69 17.71
N LEU A 603 -2.22 25.72 18.49
CA LEU A 603 -3.55 25.66 19.11
C LEU A 603 -3.41 26.08 20.56
N ARG A 604 -4.12 27.14 20.98
CA ARG A 604 -3.96 27.75 22.31
C ARG A 604 -5.28 27.99 23.03
N LYS A 605 -5.30 27.66 24.31
CA LYS A 605 -6.37 27.97 25.25
C LYS A 605 -6.32 29.47 25.62
N ASP A 606 -6.96 30.31 24.82
CA ASP A 606 -7.01 31.77 25.04
C ASP A 606 -8.00 32.20 26.15
N THR A 607 -8.85 31.29 26.65
CA THR A 607 -9.88 31.63 27.64
C THR A 607 -10.07 30.56 28.72
N ALA A 608 -10.66 30.97 29.85
CA ALA A 608 -11.07 30.12 30.96
C ALA A 608 -12.53 29.60 30.84
N THR A 609 -13.12 29.59 29.64
CA THR A 609 -14.54 29.23 29.40
C THR A 609 -14.90 27.82 29.88
N VAL A 610 -13.98 26.87 29.69
CA VAL A 610 -14.01 25.51 30.26
C VAL A 610 -12.74 25.28 31.09
N PRO A 611 -12.73 24.39 32.10
CA PRO A 611 -11.53 24.14 32.90
C PRO A 611 -10.38 23.51 32.10
N TYR A 612 -10.63 22.69 31.09
CA TYR A 612 -9.59 22.16 30.21
C TYR A 612 -10.07 21.95 28.76
N ILE A 613 -9.11 21.83 27.84
CA ILE A 613 -9.30 21.35 26.46
C ILE A 613 -8.24 20.26 26.24
N ASP A 614 -8.65 19.05 25.88
CA ASP A 614 -7.73 18.00 25.44
C ASP A 614 -7.65 18.01 23.92
N VAL A 615 -6.44 18.10 23.38
CA VAL A 615 -6.15 18.04 21.94
C VAL A 615 -5.50 16.69 21.64
N ASP A 616 -6.10 15.92 20.75
CA ASP A 616 -5.69 14.56 20.38
C ASP A 616 -4.81 14.56 19.14
N LEU A 617 -5.38 14.97 18.01
CA LEU A 617 -4.68 15.05 16.74
C LEU A 617 -5.17 16.23 15.89
N VAL A 618 -4.38 16.52 14.86
CA VAL A 618 -4.73 17.43 13.77
C VAL A 618 -4.55 16.71 12.44
N GLU A 619 -5.60 16.65 11.62
CA GLU A 619 -5.47 16.41 10.18
C GLU A 619 -5.28 17.75 9.48
N ALA A 620 -4.32 17.88 8.55
CA ALA A 620 -4.16 19.08 7.75
C ALA A 620 -4.08 18.73 6.25
N GLU A 621 -4.86 19.44 5.42
CA GLU A 621 -4.89 19.29 3.96
C GLU A 621 -5.07 20.62 3.23
N VAL A 622 -4.71 20.64 1.95
CA VAL A 622 -5.16 21.69 1.04
C VAL A 622 -6.62 21.41 0.71
N VAL A 623 -7.53 22.27 1.15
CA VAL A 623 -8.95 22.21 0.79
C VAL A 623 -9.07 22.42 -0.72
N PRO A 624 -9.60 21.45 -1.49
CA PRO A 624 -9.75 21.60 -2.93
C PRO A 624 -10.69 22.77 -3.26
N ALA A 625 -10.48 23.44 -4.40
CA ALA A 625 -11.44 24.40 -4.91
C ALA A 625 -12.83 23.74 -5.12
N ALA A 626 -13.90 24.49 -4.88
CA ALA A 626 -15.26 24.02 -5.06
C ALA A 626 -15.50 23.54 -6.51
N LEU A 627 -16.01 22.31 -6.65
CA LEU A 627 -16.33 21.73 -7.95
C LEU A 627 -17.50 22.48 -8.60
N THR A 628 -17.55 22.47 -9.93
CA THR A 628 -18.64 23.09 -10.72
C THR A 628 -19.70 22.07 -11.14
N PRO A 629 -20.97 22.48 -11.36
CA PRO A 629 -21.99 21.60 -11.90
C PRO A 629 -21.60 21.06 -13.28
N PRO A 630 -21.84 19.77 -13.58
CA PRO A 630 -21.73 19.27 -14.95
C PRO A 630 -22.86 19.83 -15.82
N ALA A 631 -22.63 19.87 -17.13
CA ALA A 631 -23.57 20.46 -18.09
C ALA A 631 -24.95 19.80 -18.01
N GLY A 632 -26.01 20.63 -17.91
CA GLY A 632 -27.39 20.17 -17.84
C GLY A 632 -27.86 19.68 -16.46
N ALA A 633 -27.03 19.70 -15.42
CA ALA A 633 -27.44 19.29 -14.07
C ALA A 633 -28.50 20.23 -13.47
N VAL A 634 -29.44 19.67 -12.71
CA VAL A 634 -30.51 20.40 -12.01
C VAL A 634 -30.04 20.78 -10.61
N SER A 635 -29.91 22.07 -10.32
CA SER A 635 -29.50 22.53 -8.98
C SER A 635 -30.65 22.51 -7.99
N ILE A 636 -30.40 22.10 -6.75
CA ILE A 636 -31.40 22.19 -5.67
C ILE A 636 -31.89 23.63 -5.44
N THR A 637 -31.03 24.62 -5.70
CA THR A 637 -31.35 26.05 -5.57
C THR A 637 -32.36 26.54 -6.61
N SER A 638 -32.41 25.95 -7.81
CA SER A 638 -33.47 26.27 -8.80
C SER A 638 -34.83 25.67 -8.45
N HIS A 639 -34.90 24.83 -7.40
CA HIS A 639 -36.14 24.32 -6.81
C HIS A 639 -36.44 24.95 -5.43
N GLY A 640 -35.71 26.00 -5.03
CA GLY A 640 -35.98 26.79 -3.84
C GLY A 640 -35.13 26.46 -2.60
N ALA A 641 -34.15 25.57 -2.69
CA ALA A 641 -33.25 25.29 -1.57
C ALA A 641 -32.32 26.48 -1.27
N THR A 642 -32.08 26.77 0.01
CA THR A 642 -31.38 27.97 0.49
C THR A 642 -30.32 27.66 1.54
N SER A 643 -29.05 27.89 1.21
CA SER A 643 -27.94 27.66 2.15
C SER A 643 -28.08 28.49 3.43
N GLY A 644 -28.07 27.83 4.58
CA GLY A 644 -28.30 28.47 5.90
C GLY A 644 -29.75 28.88 6.15
N GLY A 645 -30.68 28.44 5.31
CA GLY A 645 -32.12 28.67 5.45
C GLY A 645 -32.81 27.63 6.34
N GLY A 646 -34.12 27.49 6.16
CA GLY A 646 -34.94 26.47 6.82
C GLY A 646 -34.85 25.09 6.15
N ASP A 647 -35.91 24.30 6.28
CA ASP A 647 -35.99 22.93 5.73
C ASP A 647 -36.03 22.91 4.19
N ASP A 648 -34.94 22.43 3.59
CA ASP A 648 -34.78 22.27 2.14
C ASP A 648 -35.31 20.92 1.62
N THR A 649 -35.76 19.99 2.48
CA THR A 649 -36.15 18.62 2.09
C THR A 649 -37.12 18.59 0.91
N ALA A 650 -38.11 19.49 0.87
CA ALA A 650 -39.08 19.58 -0.23
C ALA A 650 -38.44 20.05 -1.55
N ALA A 651 -37.56 21.05 -1.50
CA ALA A 651 -36.86 21.59 -2.66
C ALA A 651 -35.87 20.57 -3.25
N ILE A 652 -35.13 19.87 -2.39
CA ILE A 652 -34.18 18.83 -2.81
C ILE A 652 -34.93 17.64 -3.42
N ARG A 653 -36.04 17.18 -2.81
CA ARG A 653 -36.91 16.13 -3.40
C ARG A 653 -37.48 16.53 -4.76
N ALA A 654 -37.87 17.80 -4.95
CA ALA A 654 -38.32 18.32 -6.23
C ALA A 654 -37.21 18.34 -7.31
N ALA A 655 -35.99 18.77 -6.93
CA ALA A 655 -34.83 18.73 -7.82
C ALA A 655 -34.44 17.30 -8.22
N VAL A 656 -34.47 16.35 -7.29
CA VAL A 656 -34.26 14.91 -7.57
C VAL A 656 -35.27 14.38 -8.58
N ALA A 657 -36.56 14.70 -8.41
CA ALA A 657 -37.60 14.27 -9.34
C ALA A 657 -37.41 14.86 -10.75
N ALA A 658 -37.07 16.16 -10.84
CA ALA A 658 -36.79 16.83 -12.11
C ALA A 658 -35.55 16.27 -12.83
N ALA A 659 -34.43 16.12 -12.10
CA ALA A 659 -33.18 15.57 -12.63
C ALA A 659 -33.37 14.14 -13.17
N ARG A 660 -34.03 13.28 -12.39
CA ARG A 660 -34.39 11.91 -12.79
C ARG A 660 -35.27 11.89 -14.04
N SER A 661 -36.28 12.78 -14.12
CA SER A 661 -37.16 12.86 -15.29
C SER A 661 -36.46 13.36 -16.57
N ALA A 662 -35.36 14.10 -16.43
CA ALA A 662 -34.55 14.60 -17.55
C ALA A 662 -33.32 13.71 -17.87
N GLY A 663 -33.02 12.71 -17.03
CA GLY A 663 -31.86 11.83 -17.21
C GLY A 663 -30.51 12.49 -16.92
N VAL A 664 -30.48 13.51 -16.05
CA VAL A 664 -29.31 14.33 -15.72
C VAL A 664 -28.98 14.30 -14.22
N PRO A 665 -27.78 14.73 -13.78
CA PRO A 665 -27.46 14.81 -12.37
C PRO A 665 -28.25 15.89 -11.60
N VAL A 666 -28.45 15.66 -10.31
CA VAL A 666 -28.76 16.68 -9.31
C VAL A 666 -27.46 17.36 -8.88
N TRP A 667 -27.50 18.68 -8.71
CA TRP A 667 -26.39 19.47 -8.22
C TRP A 667 -26.70 20.11 -6.87
N ILE A 668 -25.86 19.81 -5.87
CA ILE A 668 -25.81 20.52 -4.60
C ILE A 668 -24.63 21.51 -4.70
N PRO A 669 -24.86 22.83 -4.75
CA PRO A 669 -23.77 23.81 -4.80
C PRO A 669 -23.07 23.93 -3.44
N ALA A 670 -22.05 24.79 -3.35
CA ALA A 670 -21.46 25.14 -2.06
C ALA A 670 -22.52 25.82 -1.16
N GLY A 671 -22.54 25.45 0.12
CA GLY A 671 -23.53 25.85 1.11
C GLY A 671 -23.94 24.72 2.06
N THR A 672 -24.68 25.07 3.11
CA THR A 672 -25.25 24.12 4.10
C THR A 672 -26.77 24.10 3.95
N PHE A 673 -27.34 22.97 3.58
CA PHE A 673 -28.76 22.80 3.27
C PHE A 673 -29.40 21.86 4.28
N HIS A 674 -30.51 22.27 4.93
CA HIS A 674 -31.09 21.51 6.03
C HIS A 674 -32.12 20.49 5.54
N VAL A 675 -32.16 19.29 6.15
CA VAL A 675 -33.14 18.25 5.85
C VAL A 675 -33.69 17.59 7.11
N ASN A 676 -35.00 17.68 7.30
CA ASN A 676 -35.70 17.09 8.44
C ASN A 676 -36.05 15.59 8.27
N ASP A 677 -35.82 15.04 7.08
CA ASP A 677 -36.17 13.66 6.70
C ASP A 677 -35.40 13.22 5.44
N ALA A 678 -35.06 11.94 5.34
CA ALA A 678 -34.19 11.39 4.29
C ALA A 678 -34.67 11.66 2.85
N VAL A 679 -33.77 12.09 1.98
CA VAL A 679 -34.05 12.37 0.57
C VAL A 679 -34.06 11.07 -0.25
N GLN A 680 -35.21 10.73 -0.80
CA GLN A 680 -35.40 9.53 -1.63
C GLN A 680 -34.71 9.67 -2.99
N VAL A 681 -33.82 8.74 -3.34
CA VAL A 681 -33.06 8.71 -4.61
C VAL A 681 -33.15 7.35 -5.31
N GLN A 682 -33.35 7.36 -6.64
CA GLN A 682 -33.54 6.16 -7.46
C GLN A 682 -33.20 6.48 -8.91
N GLY A 683 -32.27 5.74 -9.52
CA GLY A 683 -31.86 5.94 -10.92
C GLY A 683 -31.40 7.37 -11.23
N VAL A 684 -30.64 7.96 -10.32
CA VAL A 684 -30.23 9.38 -10.35
C VAL A 684 -28.84 9.56 -9.74
N THR A 685 -28.08 10.49 -10.30
CA THR A 685 -26.76 10.90 -9.80
C THR A 685 -26.91 12.21 -9.02
N VAL A 686 -26.43 12.26 -7.78
CA VAL A 686 -26.37 13.45 -6.93
C VAL A 686 -24.90 13.82 -6.72
N LEU A 687 -24.53 15.04 -7.09
CA LEU A 687 -23.17 15.56 -7.02
C LEU A 687 -23.12 16.85 -6.20
N GLY A 688 -22.13 16.97 -5.33
CA GLY A 688 -21.81 18.21 -4.64
C GLY A 688 -20.56 18.93 -5.16
N ALA A 689 -20.30 20.10 -4.58
CA ALA A 689 -19.12 20.93 -4.83
C ALA A 689 -17.84 20.44 -4.13
N GLY A 690 -17.86 19.27 -3.49
CA GLY A 690 -16.83 18.72 -2.61
C GLY A 690 -17.29 18.71 -1.14
N PRO A 691 -16.82 17.76 -0.31
CA PRO A 691 -17.31 17.60 1.07
C PRO A 691 -16.98 18.77 2.00
N TRP A 692 -15.99 19.60 1.67
CA TRP A 692 -15.70 20.86 2.37
C TRP A 692 -16.67 22.00 2.03
N HIS A 693 -17.44 21.88 0.94
CA HIS A 693 -18.21 22.98 0.36
C HIS A 693 -19.71 22.73 0.38
N SER A 694 -20.16 21.52 0.05
CA SER A 694 -21.58 21.14 0.04
C SER A 694 -21.90 20.30 1.26
N VAL A 695 -22.70 20.84 2.18
CA VAL A 695 -23.15 20.14 3.39
C VAL A 695 -24.66 19.94 3.33
N LEU A 696 -25.09 18.69 3.50
CA LEU A 696 -26.47 18.32 3.78
C LEU A 696 -26.58 18.10 5.29
N GLN A 697 -27.32 18.96 5.99
CA GLN A 697 -27.40 18.98 7.45
C GLN A 697 -28.74 18.38 7.91
N GLY A 698 -28.67 17.25 8.60
CA GLY A 698 -29.79 16.63 9.29
C GLY A 698 -30.24 17.42 10.53
N ALA A 699 -31.46 17.14 10.98
CA ALA A 699 -32.06 17.74 12.17
C ALA A 699 -32.39 16.66 13.21
N GLY A 700 -31.82 16.77 14.40
CA GLY A 700 -31.79 15.70 15.39
C GLY A 700 -31.30 14.38 14.78
N SER A 701 -32.09 13.32 14.95
CA SER A 701 -31.80 11.96 14.49
C SER A 701 -32.17 11.67 13.02
N LYS A 702 -32.49 12.68 12.19
CA LYS A 702 -33.01 12.51 10.83
C LYS A 702 -32.26 13.33 9.78
N GLY A 703 -32.38 12.91 8.51
CA GLY A 703 -31.79 13.58 7.36
C GLY A 703 -31.17 12.59 6.36
N GLY A 704 -30.21 13.06 5.57
CA GLY A 704 -29.45 12.20 4.65
C GLY A 704 -30.22 11.72 3.42
N PHE A 705 -29.86 10.55 2.91
CA PHE A 705 -30.43 9.95 1.69
C PHE A 705 -30.97 8.54 1.91
N TYR A 706 -32.03 8.20 1.19
CA TYR A 706 -32.55 6.83 1.09
C TYR A 706 -32.54 6.37 -0.38
N GLY A 707 -31.71 5.39 -0.70
CA GLY A 707 -31.56 4.83 -2.03
C GLY A 707 -32.51 3.66 -2.31
N THR A 708 -33.04 3.58 -3.53
CA THR A 708 -33.78 2.39 -3.99
C THR A 708 -33.43 2.03 -5.43
N GLY A 709 -33.22 0.73 -5.68
CA GLY A 709 -32.92 0.21 -7.01
C GLY A 709 -31.54 0.58 -7.50
N GLY A 710 -31.35 0.49 -8.81
CA GLY A 710 -30.06 0.69 -9.47
C GLY A 710 -29.85 2.09 -10.05
N GLY A 711 -28.63 2.36 -10.54
CA GLY A 711 -28.26 3.64 -11.14
C GLY A 711 -28.23 4.79 -10.14
N VAL A 712 -27.94 4.53 -8.86
CA VAL A 712 -27.84 5.56 -7.81
C VAL A 712 -26.38 5.98 -7.67
N THR A 713 -26.11 7.28 -7.68
CA THR A 713 -24.78 7.81 -7.35
C THR A 713 -24.91 8.97 -6.38
N ILE A 714 -24.12 8.98 -5.31
CA ILE A 714 -24.04 10.07 -4.33
C ILE A 714 -22.56 10.40 -4.15
N ALA A 715 -22.12 11.59 -4.56
CA ALA A 715 -20.69 11.92 -4.49
C ALA A 715 -20.37 13.40 -4.23
N ASP A 716 -19.18 13.62 -3.66
CA ASP A 716 -18.53 14.92 -3.47
C ASP A 716 -19.32 15.91 -2.57
N LEU A 717 -19.80 15.44 -1.41
CA LEU A 717 -20.59 16.24 -0.46
C LEU A 717 -20.42 15.73 0.98
N ALA A 718 -20.80 16.52 1.98
CA ALA A 718 -20.93 16.08 3.36
C ALA A 718 -22.39 15.82 3.72
N VAL A 719 -22.65 14.81 4.54
CA VAL A 719 -23.95 14.55 5.19
C VAL A 719 -23.72 14.52 6.69
N PHE A 720 -24.06 15.62 7.36
CA PHE A 720 -23.87 15.79 8.80
C PHE A 720 -25.21 15.63 9.50
N GLY A 721 -25.24 14.97 10.66
CA GLY A 721 -26.44 14.87 11.51
C GLY A 721 -26.43 15.87 12.65
N ASP A 722 -27.38 15.70 13.57
CA ASP A 722 -27.45 16.40 14.86
C ASP A 722 -27.86 15.39 15.96
N ALA A 723 -27.34 14.16 15.87
CA ALA A 723 -27.54 13.14 16.90
C ALA A 723 -26.64 13.40 18.11
N THR A 724 -27.18 13.21 19.32
CA THR A 724 -26.41 13.21 20.58
C THR A 724 -26.38 11.84 21.27
N VAL A 725 -27.22 10.89 20.82
CA VAL A 725 -27.35 9.51 21.34
C VAL A 725 -27.65 8.50 20.23
N ARG A 726 -27.51 7.21 20.53
CA ARG A 726 -27.94 6.11 19.65
C ARG A 726 -29.41 5.76 19.91
N ASP A 727 -30.29 6.07 18.95
CA ASP A 727 -31.65 5.52 18.87
C ASP A 727 -31.79 4.65 17.61
N ASP A 728 -31.74 3.33 17.79
CA ASP A 728 -31.85 2.36 16.69
C ASP A 728 -33.22 2.34 16.02
N ALA A 729 -34.28 2.75 16.73
CA ALA A 729 -35.68 2.66 16.26
C ALA A 729 -36.13 3.89 15.45
N SER A 730 -35.72 5.10 15.84
CA SER A 730 -36.17 6.34 15.18
C SER A 730 -35.11 7.03 14.30
N SER A 731 -33.81 6.75 14.49
CA SER A 731 -32.75 7.48 13.78
C SER A 731 -32.47 6.92 12.39
N GLN A 732 -32.27 7.82 11.44
CA GLN A 732 -31.87 7.51 10.06
C GLN A 732 -30.34 7.38 9.96
N ALA A 733 -29.85 6.59 8.99
CA ALA A 733 -28.45 6.64 8.57
C ALA A 733 -28.23 7.85 7.63
N ALA A 734 -26.97 8.30 7.49
CA ALA A 734 -26.63 9.37 6.55
C ALA A 734 -26.94 8.97 5.09
N ILE A 735 -26.69 7.69 4.77
CA ILE A 735 -27.16 7.02 3.57
C ILE A 735 -27.71 5.65 3.97
N GLU A 736 -28.96 5.38 3.64
CA GLU A 736 -29.60 4.07 3.75
C GLU A 736 -30.09 3.62 2.36
N GLY A 737 -30.34 2.33 2.12
CA GLY A 737 -31.10 1.97 0.93
C GLY A 737 -31.15 0.50 0.51
N ASP A 738 -32.18 0.19 -0.28
CA ASP A 738 -32.40 -1.06 -1.01
C ASP A 738 -31.73 -0.98 -2.39
N PHE A 739 -30.39 -0.99 -2.40
CA PHE A 739 -29.57 -0.69 -3.59
C PHE A 739 -29.47 -1.88 -4.54
N ALA A 740 -29.51 -1.62 -5.85
CA ALA A 740 -29.26 -2.62 -6.88
C ALA A 740 -28.16 -2.17 -7.86
N ASN A 741 -27.96 -3.00 -8.89
CA ASN A 741 -27.04 -2.82 -10.02
C ASN A 741 -26.67 -1.34 -10.29
N ASP A 742 -25.38 -1.03 -10.33
CA ASP A 742 -24.88 0.32 -10.64
C ASP A 742 -25.15 1.35 -9.52
N THR A 743 -24.68 1.04 -8.31
CA THR A 743 -24.65 1.98 -7.17
C THR A 743 -23.22 2.43 -6.85
N LEU A 744 -23.00 3.75 -6.68
CA LEU A 744 -21.71 4.35 -6.31
C LEU A 744 -21.89 5.43 -5.21
N ILE A 745 -21.11 5.33 -4.14
CA ILE A 745 -21.05 6.34 -3.07
C ILE A 745 -19.60 6.78 -2.93
N GLN A 746 -19.27 8.04 -3.23
CA GLN A 746 -17.86 8.43 -3.39
C GLN A 746 -17.51 9.80 -2.80
N ASN A 747 -16.42 9.86 -2.02
CA ASN A 747 -15.92 11.12 -1.44
C ASN A 747 -17.02 11.87 -0.66
N VAL A 748 -17.75 11.10 0.15
CA VAL A 748 -18.77 11.61 1.07
C VAL A 748 -18.18 11.68 2.46
N TRP A 749 -18.35 12.82 3.13
CA TRP A 749 -18.01 12.98 4.56
C TRP A 749 -19.28 12.81 5.38
N VAL A 750 -19.28 11.90 6.35
CA VAL A 750 -20.38 11.74 7.31
C VAL A 750 -19.90 12.04 8.72
N GLN A 751 -20.73 12.76 9.48
CA GLN A 751 -20.50 13.07 10.88
C GLN A 751 -21.82 13.13 11.66
N HIS A 752 -21.82 12.78 12.95
CA HIS A 752 -22.95 12.94 13.89
C HIS A 752 -24.29 12.29 13.48
N THR A 753 -24.26 11.17 12.74
CA THR A 753 -25.44 10.35 12.41
C THR A 753 -25.45 9.03 13.19
N LYS A 754 -26.54 8.25 13.12
CA LYS A 754 -26.55 6.88 13.67
C LYS A 754 -25.51 6.00 12.96
N VAL A 755 -25.68 5.82 11.66
CA VAL A 755 -24.76 5.08 10.78
C VAL A 755 -24.40 5.96 9.58
N ALA A 756 -23.24 5.75 8.96
CA ALA A 756 -22.90 6.47 7.73
C ALA A 756 -23.45 5.80 6.46
N LEU A 757 -23.33 4.48 6.33
CA LEU A 757 -23.97 3.72 5.26
C LEU A 757 -24.63 2.43 5.76
N TRP A 758 -25.95 2.36 5.73
CA TRP A 758 -26.73 1.17 6.06
C TRP A 758 -27.28 0.51 4.79
N VAL A 759 -26.62 -0.53 4.30
CA VAL A 759 -27.02 -1.26 3.09
C VAL A 759 -28.02 -2.35 3.47
N ARG A 760 -29.27 -2.21 2.98
CA ARG A 760 -30.41 -3.03 3.41
C ARG A 760 -30.48 -4.41 2.76
N PRO A 761 -31.30 -5.33 3.32
CA PRO A 761 -31.40 -6.71 2.86
C PRO A 761 -31.61 -6.91 1.37
N GLY A 762 -30.82 -7.82 0.78
CA GLY A 762 -30.90 -8.18 -0.64
C GLY A 762 -30.29 -7.15 -1.60
N SER A 763 -29.67 -6.08 -1.10
CA SER A 763 -28.97 -5.11 -1.93
C SER A 763 -27.77 -5.72 -2.65
N LYS A 764 -27.36 -5.15 -3.79
CA LYS A 764 -26.19 -5.65 -4.53
C LYS A 764 -25.53 -4.61 -5.42
N ASP A 765 -24.30 -4.92 -5.81
CA ASP A 765 -23.49 -4.11 -6.73
C ASP A 765 -23.19 -2.69 -6.21
N VAL A 766 -23.05 -2.55 -4.87
CA VAL A 766 -22.76 -1.28 -4.18
C VAL A 766 -21.25 -1.08 -4.06
N LEU A 767 -20.74 0.02 -4.60
CA LEU A 767 -19.35 0.44 -4.43
C LEU A 767 -19.28 1.75 -3.61
N ALA A 768 -18.60 1.72 -2.47
CA ALA A 768 -18.25 2.89 -1.68
C ALA A 768 -16.75 3.18 -1.75
N VAL A 769 -16.36 4.43 -2.05
CA VAL A 769 -14.95 4.83 -2.27
C VAL A 769 -14.61 6.16 -1.61
N GLY A 770 -13.54 6.22 -0.83
CA GLY A 770 -13.02 7.48 -0.30
C GLY A 770 -13.95 8.18 0.69
N LEU A 771 -14.75 7.43 1.46
CA LEU A 771 -15.58 8.01 2.51
C LEU A 771 -14.71 8.58 3.63
N ARG A 772 -15.20 9.62 4.31
CA ARG A 772 -14.69 10.04 5.63
C ARG A 772 -15.84 9.95 6.63
N VAL A 773 -15.79 8.97 7.50
CA VAL A 773 -16.79 8.78 8.56
C VAL A 773 -16.17 9.16 9.89
N ARG A 774 -16.89 9.97 10.66
CA ARG A 774 -16.51 10.47 11.97
C ARG A 774 -17.72 10.42 12.90
N ASP A 775 -17.49 10.17 14.19
CA ASP A 775 -18.45 10.44 15.27
C ASP A 775 -19.87 9.87 15.06
N THR A 776 -19.98 8.66 14.50
CA THR A 776 -21.28 7.98 14.33
C THR A 776 -21.72 7.31 15.63
N TYR A 777 -23.02 7.22 15.86
CA TYR A 777 -23.58 6.63 17.09
C TYR A 777 -23.74 5.11 17.08
N ALA A 778 -23.55 4.50 15.92
CA ALA A 778 -23.40 3.08 15.68
C ALA A 778 -22.36 2.89 14.55
N ASP A 779 -22.55 1.88 13.70
CA ASP A 779 -21.63 1.45 12.64
C ASP A 779 -21.15 2.58 11.72
N GLY A 780 -19.93 2.43 11.18
CA GLY A 780 -19.52 3.20 10.02
C GLY A 780 -20.28 2.76 8.76
N VAL A 781 -20.07 1.51 8.32
CA VAL A 781 -20.86 0.87 7.25
C VAL A 781 -21.33 -0.51 7.69
N ASN A 782 -22.61 -0.82 7.47
CA ASN A 782 -23.13 -2.18 7.61
C ASN A 782 -23.68 -2.71 6.27
N PHE A 783 -23.23 -3.90 5.87
CA PHE A 783 -23.82 -4.70 4.80
C PHE A 783 -24.67 -5.81 5.42
N ARG A 784 -26.00 -5.66 5.45
CA ARG A 784 -26.90 -6.56 6.21
C ARG A 784 -27.77 -7.46 5.33
N THR A 785 -27.72 -8.78 5.58
CA THR A 785 -28.62 -9.83 5.01
C THR A 785 -28.64 -9.93 3.48
N ASN A 786 -28.12 -11.01 2.90
CA ASN A 786 -28.14 -11.24 1.43
C ASN A 786 -27.48 -10.13 0.58
N VAL A 787 -26.72 -9.20 1.19
CA VAL A 787 -25.98 -8.18 0.44
C VAL A 787 -24.88 -8.84 -0.37
N SER A 788 -24.76 -8.51 -1.65
CA SER A 788 -23.84 -9.22 -2.55
C SER A 788 -23.00 -8.33 -3.47
N ASN A 789 -21.80 -8.82 -3.81
CA ASN A 789 -20.83 -8.19 -4.71
C ASN A 789 -20.60 -6.69 -4.42
N SER A 790 -20.51 -6.34 -3.12
CA SER A 790 -20.44 -4.95 -2.68
C SER A 790 -19.09 -4.68 -2.00
N ARG A 791 -18.52 -3.48 -2.18
CA ARG A 791 -17.21 -3.13 -1.62
C ARG A 791 -17.20 -1.76 -0.94
N VAL A 792 -16.48 -1.63 0.18
CA VAL A 792 -16.06 -0.34 0.76
C VAL A 792 -14.55 -0.25 0.66
N VAL A 793 -14.02 0.77 -0.02
CA VAL A 793 -12.58 0.91 -0.26
C VAL A 793 -12.03 2.32 -0.06
N GLN A 794 -10.73 2.41 0.23
CA GLN A 794 -9.98 3.68 0.31
C GLN A 794 -10.62 4.70 1.26
N SER A 795 -11.34 4.25 2.28
CA SER A 795 -12.17 5.09 3.17
C SER A 795 -11.62 5.16 4.60
N THR A 796 -11.91 6.25 5.31
CA THR A 796 -11.43 6.48 6.69
C THR A 796 -12.57 6.61 7.69
N PHE A 797 -12.38 5.99 8.86
CA PHE A 797 -13.36 5.88 9.94
C PHE A 797 -12.68 6.26 11.25
N ARG A 798 -13.25 7.19 12.02
CA ARG A 798 -12.80 7.47 13.39
C ARG A 798 -13.99 7.65 14.33
N ASN A 799 -13.86 7.23 15.59
CA ASN A 799 -14.84 7.46 16.66
C ASN A 799 -16.26 6.93 16.35
N THR A 800 -16.36 5.73 15.74
CA THR A 800 -17.66 5.06 15.50
C THR A 800 -18.20 4.44 16.79
N GLY A 801 -19.52 4.52 17.00
CA GLY A 801 -20.23 4.03 18.18
C GLY A 801 -20.70 2.57 18.10
N ASP A 802 -20.28 1.85 17.06
CA ASP A 802 -20.30 0.39 16.91
C ASP A 802 -19.25 0.06 15.80
N ASP A 803 -19.28 -1.17 15.27
CA ASP A 803 -18.40 -1.70 14.23
C ASP A 803 -18.07 -0.66 13.13
N GLY A 804 -16.78 -0.33 12.95
CA GLY A 804 -16.35 0.61 11.93
C GLY A 804 -16.78 0.17 10.52
N LEU A 805 -16.71 -1.14 10.24
CA LEU A 805 -17.13 -1.78 8.99
C LEU A 805 -17.66 -3.21 9.25
N ALA A 806 -18.96 -3.44 9.12
CA ALA A 806 -19.61 -4.73 9.40
C ALA A 806 -20.23 -5.42 8.16
N MET A 807 -19.99 -6.72 8.00
CA MET A 807 -20.76 -7.59 7.11
C MET A 807 -21.65 -8.50 7.96
N TRP A 808 -22.95 -8.22 8.03
CA TRP A 808 -23.87 -8.87 8.96
C TRP A 808 -24.83 -9.83 8.25
N SER A 809 -24.53 -11.13 8.28
CA SER A 809 -25.33 -12.17 7.60
C SER A 809 -26.55 -12.65 8.42
N ASP A 810 -27.27 -11.74 9.06
CA ASP A 810 -28.52 -12.04 9.77
C ASP A 810 -29.56 -12.61 8.79
N GLY A 811 -30.13 -13.78 9.09
CA GLY A 811 -31.15 -14.46 8.28
C GLY A 811 -30.74 -14.88 6.86
N GLY A 812 -29.59 -14.44 6.32
CA GLY A 812 -29.16 -14.76 4.96
C GLY A 812 -27.77 -14.20 4.61
N PRO A 813 -26.98 -14.91 3.78
CA PRO A 813 -25.54 -14.67 3.62
C PRO A 813 -25.18 -13.37 2.90
N VAL A 814 -24.40 -12.50 3.56
CA VAL A 814 -23.60 -11.50 2.83
C VAL A 814 -22.59 -12.25 1.96
N THR A 815 -22.49 -11.93 0.68
CA THR A 815 -21.83 -12.79 -0.32
C THR A 815 -20.84 -12.03 -1.22
N ASN A 816 -19.60 -12.54 -1.34
CA ASN A 816 -18.52 -11.95 -2.15
C ASN A 816 -18.36 -10.43 -1.96
N SER A 817 -18.49 -9.96 -0.73
CA SER A 817 -18.33 -8.56 -0.38
C SER A 817 -16.97 -8.29 0.24
N VAL A 818 -16.48 -7.05 0.13
CA VAL A 818 -15.07 -6.70 0.41
C VAL A 818 -14.95 -5.40 1.19
N PHE A 819 -14.15 -5.40 2.25
CA PHE A 819 -13.59 -4.18 2.83
C PHE A 819 -12.10 -4.13 2.52
N ALA A 820 -11.67 -3.17 1.70
CA ALA A 820 -10.27 -3.07 1.28
C ALA A 820 -9.62 -1.69 1.32
N PHE A 821 -8.36 -1.61 1.77
CA PHE A 821 -7.62 -0.34 1.87
C PHE A 821 -8.34 0.73 2.71
N ASN A 822 -8.99 0.36 3.81
CA ASN A 822 -9.63 1.31 4.71
C ASN A 822 -8.76 1.55 5.96
N THR A 823 -8.87 2.74 6.54
CA THR A 823 -8.25 3.06 7.83
C THR A 823 -9.35 3.27 8.87
N VAL A 824 -9.39 2.44 9.90
CA VAL A 824 -10.32 2.56 11.04
C VAL A 824 -9.51 2.89 12.29
N GLN A 825 -9.83 3.98 12.99
CA GLN A 825 -9.11 4.41 14.18
C GLN A 825 -10.08 4.70 15.34
N ALA A 826 -9.74 4.27 16.55
CA ALA A 826 -10.49 4.54 17.78
C ALA A 826 -12.03 4.38 17.64
N PRO A 827 -12.57 3.23 17.18
CA PRO A 827 -13.98 2.91 17.38
C PRO A 827 -14.25 2.86 18.90
N ALA A 828 -15.24 3.63 19.35
CA ALA A 828 -15.56 3.83 20.76
C ALA A 828 -16.27 2.61 21.37
N LEU A 829 -16.97 1.83 20.55
CA LEU A 829 -17.59 0.55 20.88
C LEU A 829 -17.41 -0.39 19.68
N ALA A 830 -17.23 -1.69 19.97
CA ALA A 830 -17.14 -2.76 18.98
C ALA A 830 -16.02 -2.56 17.92
N ASN A 831 -16.02 -3.38 16.88
CA ASN A 831 -14.80 -3.78 16.20
C ASN A 831 -14.31 -2.78 15.16
N GLY A 832 -13.02 -2.86 14.79
CA GLY A 832 -12.51 -2.11 13.63
C GLY A 832 -13.19 -2.54 12.33
N LEU A 833 -13.16 -3.85 12.03
CA LEU A 833 -14.02 -4.48 11.04
C LEU A 833 -14.62 -5.78 11.59
N ALA A 834 -15.79 -6.17 11.11
CA ALA A 834 -16.46 -7.41 11.48
C ALA A 834 -17.04 -8.16 10.27
N VAL A 835 -16.93 -9.49 10.28
CA VAL A 835 -17.63 -10.39 9.36
C VAL A 835 -18.41 -11.40 10.20
N TYR A 836 -19.73 -11.25 10.21
CA TYR A 836 -20.66 -12.17 10.86
C TYR A 836 -21.22 -13.14 9.82
N GLY A 837 -20.57 -14.31 9.70
CA GLY A 837 -20.96 -15.37 8.76
C GLY A 837 -20.88 -14.99 7.27
N GLY A 838 -21.66 -15.70 6.45
CA GLY A 838 -21.81 -15.41 5.02
C GLY A 838 -20.88 -16.21 4.09
N THR A 839 -20.71 -15.73 2.86
CA THR A 839 -20.12 -16.53 1.76
C THR A 839 -19.03 -15.79 1.00
N GLY A 840 -17.78 -16.25 1.04
CA GLY A 840 -16.70 -15.75 0.17
C GLY A 840 -16.25 -14.30 0.43
N ASN A 841 -16.51 -13.76 1.63
CA ASN A 841 -16.26 -12.36 1.99
C ASN A 841 -14.76 -12.10 2.30
N ARG A 842 -14.31 -10.87 2.13
CA ARG A 842 -12.90 -10.49 2.30
C ARG A 842 -12.69 -9.20 3.08
N VAL A 843 -11.66 -9.22 3.92
CA VAL A 843 -11.11 -8.07 4.64
C VAL A 843 -9.63 -7.99 4.27
N GLU A 844 -9.28 -7.07 3.37
CA GLU A 844 -7.95 -7.03 2.73
C GLU A 844 -7.29 -5.65 2.77
N ASP A 845 -5.98 -5.56 3.03
CA ASP A 845 -5.22 -4.30 2.95
C ASP A 845 -5.66 -3.17 3.90
N ASN A 846 -6.38 -3.45 5.00
CA ASN A 846 -6.87 -2.42 5.92
C ASN A 846 -5.86 -2.09 7.03
N VAL A 847 -5.99 -0.91 7.64
CA VAL A 847 -5.33 -0.53 8.89
C VAL A 847 -6.40 -0.33 9.96
N VAL A 848 -6.24 -0.95 11.11
CA VAL A 848 -7.05 -0.71 12.32
C VAL A 848 -6.16 -0.21 13.44
N ALA A 849 -6.56 0.86 14.11
CA ALA A 849 -5.86 1.44 15.24
C ALA A 849 -6.78 1.69 16.44
N ASP A 850 -6.24 1.52 17.65
CA ASP A 850 -6.75 2.13 18.89
C ASP A 850 -8.20 1.78 19.33
N THR A 851 -8.69 0.56 19.06
CA THR A 851 -10.02 0.09 19.47
C THR A 851 -10.29 0.21 20.98
N VAL A 852 -11.48 0.67 21.40
CA VAL A 852 -11.72 1.14 22.78
C VAL A 852 -12.41 0.12 23.70
N ASN A 853 -13.63 -0.33 23.38
CA ASN A 853 -14.51 -1.06 24.32
C ASN A 853 -15.30 -2.18 23.62
N ALA A 854 -15.38 -3.37 24.21
CA ALA A 854 -16.05 -4.55 23.65
C ALA A 854 -15.64 -4.87 22.19
N ALA A 855 -14.40 -4.53 21.84
CA ALA A 855 -13.87 -4.41 20.50
C ALA A 855 -12.64 -5.30 20.24
N ALA A 856 -12.66 -6.04 19.13
CA ALA A 856 -11.47 -6.53 18.44
C ALA A 856 -11.05 -5.57 17.32
N GLY A 857 -9.82 -5.70 16.81
CA GLY A 857 -9.41 -5.02 15.58
C GLY A 857 -10.15 -5.56 14.35
N ILE A 858 -10.17 -6.89 14.20
CA ILE A 858 -11.02 -7.61 13.24
C ILE A 858 -11.75 -8.73 13.98
N ALA A 859 -13.07 -8.84 13.80
CA ALA A 859 -13.88 -9.95 14.28
C ALA A 859 -14.37 -10.84 13.12
N ILE A 860 -14.18 -12.16 13.23
CA ILE A 860 -14.69 -13.19 12.31
C ILE A 860 -15.57 -14.13 13.12
N SER A 861 -16.90 -13.98 13.01
CA SER A 861 -17.81 -14.50 14.02
C SER A 861 -19.07 -15.19 13.47
N THR A 862 -19.62 -16.12 14.26
CA THR A 862 -20.94 -16.74 14.07
C THR A 862 -21.94 -16.35 15.18
N ARG A 863 -21.87 -15.11 15.72
CA ARG A 863 -22.74 -14.64 16.81
C ARG A 863 -24.20 -14.35 16.40
N PHE A 864 -24.42 -13.82 15.18
CA PHE A 864 -25.66 -13.12 14.84
C PHE A 864 -26.31 -13.52 13.50
N GLY A 865 -26.00 -14.68 12.91
CA GLY A 865 -26.47 -14.99 11.57
C GLY A 865 -26.07 -16.36 11.04
N VAL A 866 -26.27 -16.57 9.73
CA VAL A 866 -25.98 -17.84 9.04
C VAL A 866 -24.48 -18.20 9.12
N PRO A 867 -24.10 -19.48 9.09
CA PRO A 867 -22.69 -19.88 9.21
C PRO A 867 -21.84 -19.42 8.01
N PHE A 868 -20.52 -19.49 8.17
CA PHE A 868 -19.58 -19.27 7.07
C PHE A 868 -19.70 -20.35 5.99
N SER A 869 -19.44 -19.97 4.74
CA SER A 869 -19.40 -20.85 3.58
C SER A 869 -18.46 -20.31 2.49
N GLY A 870 -17.94 -21.19 1.64
CA GLY A 870 -16.80 -20.84 0.78
C GLY A 870 -15.58 -20.45 1.61
N THR A 871 -14.72 -19.57 1.08
CA THR A 871 -13.52 -19.09 1.77
C THR A 871 -13.69 -17.66 2.23
N THR A 872 -13.63 -17.41 3.54
CA THR A 872 -13.52 -16.04 4.08
C THR A 872 -12.04 -15.70 4.23
N THR A 873 -11.62 -14.52 3.77
CA THR A 873 -10.19 -14.15 3.73
C THR A 873 -9.91 -12.88 4.52
N VAL A 874 -8.96 -12.94 5.44
CA VAL A 874 -8.39 -11.81 6.19
C VAL A 874 -6.93 -11.69 5.79
N GLN A 875 -6.59 -10.72 4.92
CA GLN A 875 -5.25 -10.66 4.33
C GLN A 875 -4.62 -9.27 4.30
N ARG A 876 -3.30 -9.17 4.50
CA ARG A 876 -2.55 -7.90 4.36
C ARG A 876 -3.09 -6.77 5.24
N ASN A 877 -3.67 -7.08 6.40
CA ASN A 877 -4.18 -6.06 7.33
C ASN A 877 -3.13 -5.71 8.40
N THR A 878 -3.10 -4.46 8.88
CA THR A 878 -2.29 -4.04 10.04
C THR A 878 -3.21 -3.69 11.22
N LEU A 879 -3.01 -4.31 12.38
CA LEU A 879 -3.81 -4.09 13.59
C LEU A 879 -2.91 -3.53 14.70
N VAL A 880 -3.06 -2.24 15.02
CA VAL A 880 -2.17 -1.50 15.92
C VAL A 880 -2.91 -1.09 17.20
N ARG A 881 -2.42 -1.50 18.37
CA ARG A 881 -3.09 -1.22 19.67
C ARG A 881 -4.56 -1.64 19.68
N ALA A 882 -4.88 -2.71 18.96
CA ALA A 882 -6.23 -3.23 18.83
C ALA A 882 -6.52 -4.34 19.87
N GLY A 883 -7.79 -4.69 20.01
CA GLY A 883 -8.29 -5.49 21.13
C GLY A 883 -8.65 -4.58 22.32
N SER A 884 -9.51 -5.08 23.21
CA SER A 884 -10.02 -4.34 24.37
C SER A 884 -10.76 -5.26 25.35
N ARG A 885 -11.23 -4.72 26.47
CA ARG A 885 -11.98 -5.47 27.47
C ARG A 885 -13.45 -5.54 27.08
N GLU A 886 -14.08 -6.69 27.29
CA GLU A 886 -15.55 -6.81 27.29
C GLU A 886 -16.05 -6.53 28.73
N PRO A 887 -17.00 -5.59 28.94
CA PRO A 887 -17.43 -5.16 30.27
C PRO A 887 -18.64 -5.92 30.84
N ASN A 888 -19.38 -6.66 30.02
CA ASN A 888 -20.61 -7.37 30.39
C ASN A 888 -20.33 -8.81 30.87
N TRP A 889 -19.28 -9.45 30.35
CA TRP A 889 -18.80 -10.77 30.77
C TRP A 889 -17.25 -10.81 30.78
N PRO A 890 -16.59 -11.78 31.46
CA PRO A 890 -15.14 -11.73 31.64
C PRO A 890 -14.37 -12.21 30.40
N ALA A 891 -14.35 -11.40 29.35
CA ALA A 891 -13.57 -11.62 28.13
C ALA A 891 -12.60 -10.46 27.84
N GLU A 892 -11.42 -10.81 27.32
CA GLU A 892 -10.37 -9.90 26.89
C GLU A 892 -10.14 -10.14 25.40
N LEU A 893 -10.64 -9.22 24.56
CA LEU A 893 -10.73 -9.44 23.12
C LEU A 893 -9.39 -9.14 22.47
N GLY A 894 -8.90 -10.10 21.68
CA GLY A 894 -7.66 -9.95 20.93
C GLY A 894 -7.77 -8.98 19.76
N ALA A 895 -6.64 -8.57 19.19
CA ALA A 895 -6.62 -7.72 18.01
C ALA A 895 -7.29 -8.39 16.79
N LEU A 896 -7.06 -9.69 16.57
CA LEU A 896 -7.90 -10.53 15.70
C LEU A 896 -8.71 -11.51 16.56
N TRP A 897 -10.03 -11.47 16.45
CA TRP A 897 -10.94 -12.35 17.19
C TRP A 897 -11.71 -13.27 16.24
N ILE A 898 -11.54 -14.58 16.39
CA ILE A 898 -12.34 -15.60 15.71
C ILE A 898 -13.32 -16.16 16.73
N TYR A 899 -14.63 -15.94 16.52
CA TYR A 899 -15.69 -16.16 17.52
C TYR A 899 -16.81 -17.10 17.03
N ALA A 900 -16.64 -18.40 17.29
CA ALA A 900 -17.62 -19.45 17.05
C ALA A 900 -18.62 -19.58 18.21
N ASP A 901 -19.85 -19.11 18.00
CA ASP A 901 -20.89 -18.93 19.03
C ASP A 901 -22.20 -19.68 18.72
N VAL A 902 -23.05 -19.21 17.79
CA VAL A 902 -24.30 -19.96 17.48
C VAL A 902 -24.04 -21.11 16.49
N HIS A 903 -22.98 -21.01 15.70
CA HIS A 903 -22.55 -22.04 14.74
C HIS A 903 -21.06 -22.34 14.85
N ALA A 904 -20.67 -23.58 14.52
CA ALA A 904 -19.28 -23.94 14.29
C ALA A 904 -18.72 -23.19 13.06
N ILE A 905 -17.41 -23.02 13.04
CA ILE A 905 -16.67 -22.48 11.89
C ILE A 905 -16.02 -23.69 11.20
N ASP A 906 -16.74 -24.29 10.26
CA ASP A 906 -16.27 -25.47 9.51
C ASP A 906 -15.86 -25.15 8.05
N ALA A 907 -16.04 -23.89 7.62
CA ALA A 907 -15.67 -23.38 6.31
C ALA A 907 -14.32 -22.63 6.36
N PRO A 908 -13.49 -22.68 5.30
CA PRO A 908 -12.16 -22.07 5.28
C PRO A 908 -12.11 -20.59 5.70
N ILE A 909 -11.34 -20.31 6.75
CA ILE A 909 -10.92 -18.96 7.13
C ILE A 909 -9.42 -18.84 6.85
N VAL A 910 -9.04 -17.99 5.90
CA VAL A 910 -7.64 -17.79 5.50
C VAL A 910 -7.14 -16.46 6.07
N VAL A 911 -6.28 -16.53 7.07
CA VAL A 911 -5.56 -15.40 7.66
C VAL A 911 -4.14 -15.38 7.08
N ARG A 912 -3.76 -14.33 6.33
CA ARG A 912 -2.41 -14.27 5.76
C ARG A 912 -1.81 -12.87 5.65
N ASP A 913 -0.50 -12.77 5.76
CA ASP A 913 0.22 -11.49 5.59
C ASP A 913 -0.28 -10.40 6.56
N VAL A 914 -0.76 -10.77 7.76
CA VAL A 914 -1.37 -9.86 8.75
C VAL A 914 -0.34 -9.47 9.81
N ASP A 915 -0.22 -8.19 10.12
CA ASP A 915 0.67 -7.68 11.16
C ASP A 915 -0.14 -7.13 12.34
N ILE A 916 0.15 -7.63 13.54
CA ILE A 916 -0.49 -7.28 14.81
C ILE A 916 0.57 -6.68 15.73
N VAL A 917 0.35 -5.44 16.16
CA VAL A 917 1.35 -4.62 16.86
C VAL A 917 0.73 -4.02 18.13
N ASP A 918 1.38 -4.23 19.27
CA ASP A 918 1.09 -3.57 20.55
C ASP A 918 -0.36 -3.78 21.05
N SER A 919 -0.95 -4.96 20.79
CA SER A 919 -2.36 -5.27 21.11
C SER A 919 -2.68 -5.12 22.59
N THR A 920 -3.88 -4.62 22.91
CA THR A 920 -4.29 -4.32 24.30
C THR A 920 -4.24 -5.57 25.18
N TYR A 921 -4.72 -6.69 24.62
CA TYR A 921 -4.70 -8.03 25.20
C TYR A 921 -4.05 -8.97 24.17
N ALA A 922 -4.67 -10.12 23.88
CA ALA A 922 -4.17 -11.11 22.93
C ALA A 922 -3.89 -10.52 21.55
N GLY A 923 -2.89 -11.07 20.84
CA GLY A 923 -2.72 -10.81 19.41
C GLY A 923 -3.86 -11.42 18.60
N VAL A 924 -4.02 -12.75 18.72
CA VAL A 924 -5.15 -13.52 18.18
C VAL A 924 -5.91 -14.17 19.33
N LEU A 925 -7.24 -14.01 19.37
CA LEU A 925 -8.14 -14.77 20.23
C LEU A 925 -9.01 -15.70 19.37
N MET A 926 -9.03 -17.00 19.71
CA MET A 926 -9.94 -17.99 19.13
C MET A 926 -10.85 -18.56 20.23
N SER A 927 -12.17 -18.34 20.10
CA SER A 927 -13.20 -18.77 21.05
C SER A 927 -14.53 -19.03 20.31
N TRP A 928 -15.59 -19.66 20.83
CA TRP A 928 -15.82 -20.11 22.18
C TRP A 928 -16.51 -21.49 22.19
N GLN A 929 -17.84 -21.54 22.28
CA GLN A 929 -18.62 -22.73 22.62
C GLN A 929 -18.88 -23.71 21.45
N LYS A 930 -18.45 -23.37 20.23
CA LYS A 930 -18.52 -24.26 19.05
C LYS A 930 -17.12 -24.51 18.50
N SER A 931 -16.98 -25.56 17.70
CA SER A 931 -15.71 -25.91 17.08
C SER A 931 -15.25 -24.86 16.06
N ILE A 932 -13.95 -24.59 16.06
CA ILE A 932 -13.24 -23.83 15.03
C ILE A 932 -12.39 -24.83 14.23
N GLN A 933 -12.63 -24.91 12.93
CA GLN A 933 -11.95 -25.79 11.98
C GLN A 933 -11.60 -25.01 10.70
N GLN A 934 -10.72 -25.58 9.88
CA GLN A 934 -10.32 -25.01 8.58
C GLN A 934 -9.80 -23.55 8.63
N VAL A 935 -9.34 -23.09 9.80
CA VAL A 935 -8.60 -21.83 9.93
C VAL A 935 -7.15 -22.07 9.56
N SER A 936 -6.57 -21.16 8.78
CA SER A 936 -5.16 -21.16 8.41
C SER A 936 -4.52 -19.80 8.65
N PHE A 937 -3.31 -19.81 9.20
CA PHE A 937 -2.47 -18.63 9.44
C PHE A 937 -1.18 -18.80 8.63
N ASP A 938 -0.88 -17.86 7.74
CA ASP A 938 0.34 -17.88 6.92
C ASP A 938 0.98 -16.50 6.82
N ARG A 939 2.21 -16.35 7.35
CA ARG A 939 2.91 -15.05 7.50
C ARG A 939 2.10 -14.04 8.30
N VAL A 940 1.78 -14.41 9.53
CA VAL A 940 1.18 -13.49 10.50
C VAL A 940 2.27 -13.07 11.50
N SER A 941 2.45 -11.77 11.72
CA SER A 941 3.36 -11.26 12.76
C SER A 941 2.57 -10.71 13.92
N ILE A 942 3.00 -11.03 15.14
CA ILE A 942 2.37 -10.62 16.39
C ILE A 942 3.46 -10.12 17.32
N THR A 943 3.47 -8.82 17.59
CA THR A 943 4.55 -8.15 18.34
C THR A 943 3.97 -7.28 19.46
N GLY A 944 4.37 -7.53 20.70
CA GLY A 944 4.06 -6.67 21.85
C GLY A 944 2.65 -6.81 22.44
N SER A 945 2.01 -7.98 22.32
CA SER A 945 0.67 -8.23 22.89
C SER A 945 0.64 -8.09 24.41
N GLY A 946 -0.38 -7.42 24.97
CA GLY A 946 -0.51 -7.20 26.41
C GLY A 946 -0.61 -8.49 27.24
N THR A 947 -1.26 -9.53 26.70
CA THR A 947 -1.33 -10.88 27.29
C THR A 947 -0.52 -11.87 26.45
N HIS A 948 -1.11 -12.90 25.83
CA HIS A 948 -0.37 -13.82 24.96
C HIS A 948 -0.37 -13.37 23.50
N GLY A 949 0.53 -13.89 22.68
CA GLY A 949 0.47 -13.69 21.23
C GLY A 949 -0.78 -14.34 20.62
N ILE A 950 -1.08 -15.57 21.03
CA ILE A 950 -2.26 -16.33 20.61
C ILE A 950 -2.95 -16.93 21.83
N GLU A 951 -4.26 -16.72 21.97
CA GLU A 951 -5.11 -17.29 23.03
C GLU A 951 -6.22 -18.13 22.40
N ILE A 952 -6.40 -19.35 22.89
CA ILE A 952 -7.32 -20.34 22.30
C ILE A 952 -8.19 -20.97 23.39
N HIS A 953 -9.42 -20.47 23.46
CA HIS A 953 -10.51 -20.94 24.31
C HIS A 953 -11.63 -21.54 23.44
N ALA A 954 -11.25 -22.45 22.53
CA ALA A 954 -12.12 -23.16 21.60
C ALA A 954 -11.67 -24.62 21.44
N THR A 955 -12.51 -25.45 20.83
CA THR A 955 -12.16 -26.81 20.38
C THR A 955 -12.00 -26.87 18.86
N GLY A 956 -11.22 -27.82 18.35
CA GLY A 956 -11.02 -28.02 16.91
C GLY A 956 -9.55 -27.89 16.48
N SER A 957 -9.30 -27.32 15.30
CA SER A 957 -7.96 -27.25 14.71
C SER A 957 -7.73 -26.07 13.76
N ALA A 958 -6.47 -25.63 13.69
CA ALA A 958 -5.99 -24.65 12.71
C ALA A 958 -4.58 -25.00 12.22
N SER A 959 -4.20 -24.52 11.04
CA SER A 959 -2.83 -24.62 10.53
C SER A 959 -2.08 -23.29 10.66
N PHE A 960 -0.77 -23.38 10.88
CA PHE A 960 0.11 -22.22 11.05
C PHE A 960 1.37 -22.40 10.19
N ALA A 961 1.74 -21.40 9.41
CA ALA A 961 3.00 -21.33 8.68
C ALA A 961 3.59 -19.92 8.76
N ASN A 962 4.92 -19.81 8.76
CA ASN A 962 5.65 -18.53 8.74
C ASN A 962 5.17 -17.51 9.82
N THR A 963 4.52 -17.97 10.89
CA THR A 963 3.84 -17.10 11.87
C THR A 963 4.78 -16.79 13.03
N THR A 964 4.83 -15.54 13.45
CA THR A 964 5.82 -15.05 14.42
C THR A 964 5.15 -14.37 15.61
N VAL A 965 5.55 -14.76 16.82
CA VAL A 965 5.12 -14.12 18.08
C VAL A 965 6.34 -13.59 18.82
N SER A 966 6.31 -12.33 19.25
CA SER A 966 7.39 -11.70 20.02
C SER A 966 6.88 -10.64 21.00
N GLY A 967 7.59 -10.45 22.12
CA GLY A 967 7.32 -9.37 23.08
C GLY A 967 6.00 -9.44 23.85
N SER A 968 5.25 -10.55 23.78
CA SER A 968 3.98 -10.74 24.49
C SER A 968 4.16 -10.80 26.01
N GLY A 969 3.29 -10.12 26.76
CA GLY A 969 3.41 -9.91 28.21
C GLY A 969 3.20 -11.16 29.08
N SER A 970 2.37 -12.11 28.64
CA SER A 970 2.10 -13.37 29.36
C SER A 970 2.74 -14.60 28.73
N GLY A 971 2.90 -14.64 27.40
CA GLY A 971 3.59 -15.73 26.70
C GLY A 971 3.25 -15.84 25.22
N GLY A 972 3.79 -16.88 24.57
CA GLY A 972 3.56 -17.13 23.15
C GLY A 972 2.15 -17.58 22.82
N LEU A 973 1.71 -18.63 23.51
CA LEU A 973 0.45 -19.34 23.30
C LEU A 973 -0.24 -19.64 24.64
N LEU A 974 -1.55 -19.40 24.69
CA LEU A 974 -2.46 -20.05 25.64
C LEU A 974 -3.40 -20.97 24.85
N ASN A 975 -3.47 -22.24 25.26
CA ASN A 975 -4.35 -23.25 24.67
C ASN A 975 -4.78 -24.22 25.79
N ASP A 976 -5.84 -23.85 26.50
CA ASP A 976 -6.31 -24.56 27.70
C ASP A 976 -7.30 -25.70 27.39
N MET A 977 -8.02 -25.62 26.27
CA MET A 977 -9.01 -26.61 25.83
C MET A 977 -8.48 -27.68 24.85
N GLY A 978 -7.16 -27.78 24.65
CA GLY A 978 -6.55 -28.86 23.86
C GLY A 978 -6.76 -28.74 22.34
N PHE A 979 -6.86 -27.51 21.83
CA PHE A 979 -6.98 -27.21 20.41
C PHE A 979 -5.79 -27.77 19.61
N THR A 980 -6.02 -28.26 18.39
CA THR A 980 -4.98 -28.90 17.57
C THR A 980 -4.28 -27.88 16.67
N LEU A 981 -3.02 -27.56 16.97
CA LEU A 981 -2.18 -26.64 16.17
C LEU A 981 -1.33 -27.42 15.16
N ASN A 982 -1.74 -27.40 13.89
CA ASN A 982 -0.97 -27.98 12.78
C ASN A 982 0.14 -27.00 12.36
N ARG A 983 1.23 -26.95 13.14
CA ARG A 983 2.41 -26.10 12.86
C ARG A 983 3.22 -26.66 11.67
N GLY A 984 3.21 -25.93 10.56
CA GLY A 984 4.15 -26.07 9.45
C GLY A 984 5.49 -25.36 9.72
N SER A 985 6.24 -25.10 8.65
CA SER A 985 7.55 -24.44 8.70
C SER A 985 7.47 -22.93 8.96
N GLY A 986 8.58 -22.35 9.42
CA GLY A 986 8.75 -20.90 9.60
C GLY A 986 8.03 -20.29 10.81
N ASN A 987 7.37 -21.09 11.65
CA ASN A 987 6.73 -20.57 12.86
C ASN A 987 7.75 -20.33 13.98
N SER A 988 7.56 -19.28 14.78
CA SER A 988 8.40 -19.01 15.96
C SER A 988 7.66 -18.28 17.08
N GLY A 989 8.01 -18.62 18.33
CA GLY A 989 7.57 -17.89 19.52
C GLY A 989 6.31 -18.42 20.21
N PHE A 990 5.66 -19.47 19.70
CA PHE A 990 4.39 -19.99 20.23
C PHE A 990 4.16 -21.50 20.01
#